data_AF-A0A1V5NXG3-F1
#
_entry.id   AF-A0A1V5NXG3-F1
#
_cell.length_a   1.000
_cell.length_b   1.000
_cell.length_c   1.000
_cell.angle_alpha   90.00
_cell.angle_beta   90.00
_cell.angle_gamma   90.00
#
_symmetry.space_group_name_H-M   'P 1'
#
loop_
_entity.id
_entity.type
_entity.pdbx_description
1 polymer ?
#
loop_
_entity_poly.entity_id
_entity_poly.type
_entity_poly.pdbx_seq_one_letter_code
_entity_poly.pdbx_strand_id
1 'polypeptide(L)'
;MEMAYRLILYILLANVGFMIFSLVRQGFRTFSGYIAQLGVLASFMVFLLGRDLAGFWGVAAAGAGIFVLVGMPMLIQRRIESMISEQRFDEIEPLARWKAWLAWSDLNTHLHDVSIALKGIGDHPEGALERMRALMPRGEPFDATTRIFIGIALFNQRRFELLLSVLHDPARDWSAYPFEELIYIVRALLETGRHEEAMEAQTAIERLVPGLSADQVSNLIVCRLLFYAMMGWHSEFEAMFENDKAAVEALPSSLKLYWRGIAACHAGRSDEGRQLLESALREGQHELPDKWIAWMRQRIDGLAEQREFFETSLVPKLVQIRAAHRDAFIERVTENARVIEPPVMAEQVTKRMMSLLFGIFVIYQFAASQDDLLDLMRFGANSGFLVREGEWFRLVTYQFLHLGWLHLFMNLLALKYFGPPVETMLGWPLFLGVYLFSGICGGIATAWNGAGLSVGASAAVLGLLGAAISLELFGGPRSKALSRQGQFSTLVFILLVNLAIGAVEKGIDNSAHLGGLAGGAVAGIVLARLIERPALARLASAISILFVVTSLGTAAVQFGGQLGTNRYPVRYTTGPFVQKGIPGLGIELPPGWKIEPSAAPQPGWVSAVVTGPFHERLDILSGPKSGESPDEVLEAYIEHRTRALIDSEGVRFESRRDPVKTRVGENDGRLVSWRLRAEDRVLTQNDWFIFPPDAFILAQCLLPTSQDDLYFPLLKRILASIARR
;
A
#
# COMPACT_ATOMS: atom_id res chain seq x y z
N MET A 1 19.36 14.35 -6.69
CA MET A 1 18.65 15.07 -5.60
C MET A 1 17.17 15.25 -5.89
N GLU A 2 16.78 15.64 -7.11
CA GLU A 2 15.36 15.86 -7.47
C GLU A 2 14.48 14.61 -7.32
N MET A 3 15.00 13.43 -7.70
CA MET A 3 14.29 12.15 -7.50
C MET A 3 14.06 11.80 -6.02
N ALA A 4 15.03 12.04 -5.15
CA ALA A 4 14.90 11.76 -3.71
C ALA A 4 13.87 12.70 -3.06
N TYR A 5 13.86 13.97 -3.47
CA TYR A 5 12.87 14.94 -3.07
C TYR A 5 11.44 14.54 -3.53
N ARG A 6 11.28 14.12 -4.80
CA ARG A 6 9.99 13.62 -5.31
C ARG A 6 9.52 12.36 -4.57
N LEU A 7 10.42 11.41 -4.29
CA LEU A 7 10.10 10.21 -3.52
C LEU A 7 9.60 10.54 -2.11
N ILE A 8 10.28 11.45 -1.40
CA ILE A 8 9.85 11.92 -0.07
C ILE A 8 8.47 12.59 -0.16
N LEU A 9 8.26 13.43 -1.18
CA LEU A 9 6.98 14.11 -1.38
C LEU A 9 5.84 13.12 -1.71
N TYR A 10 6.13 12.06 -2.46
CA TYR A 10 5.18 10.97 -2.72
C TYR A 10 4.86 10.14 -1.49
N ILE A 11 5.86 9.83 -0.65
CA ILE A 11 5.64 9.15 0.64
C ILE A 11 4.81 10.02 1.59
N LEU A 12 4.99 11.33 1.56
CA LEU A 12 4.20 12.28 2.35
C LEU A 12 2.76 12.39 1.85
N LEU A 13 2.55 12.54 0.54
CA LEU A 13 1.22 12.54 -0.06
C LEU A 13 0.50 11.20 0.21
N ALA A 14 1.26 10.10 0.15
CA ALA A 14 0.86 8.75 0.56
C ALA A 14 0.54 8.64 2.06
N ASN A 15 1.02 9.51 2.93
CA ASN A 15 0.58 9.46 4.32
C ASN A 15 -0.63 10.38 4.53
N VAL A 16 -0.62 11.57 3.94
CA VAL A 16 -1.73 12.53 4.02
C VAL A 16 -3.04 11.92 3.56
N GLY A 17 -3.07 11.31 2.37
CA GLY A 17 -4.30 10.73 1.87
C GLY A 17 -4.77 9.53 2.71
N PHE A 18 -3.87 8.79 3.38
CA PHE A 18 -4.23 7.63 4.22
C PHE A 18 -5.03 8.11 5.39
N MET A 19 -4.54 9.21 5.95
CA MET A 19 -5.16 9.85 7.07
C MET A 19 -6.51 10.48 6.71
N ILE A 20 -6.63 11.12 5.53
CA ILE A 20 -7.92 11.65 5.03
C ILE A 20 -8.92 10.51 4.82
N PHE A 21 -8.51 9.43 4.16
CA PHE A 21 -9.39 8.30 3.89
C PHE A 21 -9.84 7.60 5.18
N SER A 22 -8.92 7.42 6.14
CA SER A 22 -9.24 6.89 7.47
C SER A 22 -10.24 7.77 8.22
N LEU A 23 -10.06 9.10 8.17
CA LEU A 23 -10.99 10.08 8.75
C LEU A 23 -12.38 10.05 8.11
N VAL A 24 -12.47 9.93 6.78
CA VAL A 24 -13.75 9.84 6.06
C VAL A 24 -14.50 8.55 6.41
N ARG A 25 -13.78 7.43 6.56
CA ARG A 25 -14.39 6.12 6.86
C ARG A 25 -14.85 5.99 8.32
N GLN A 26 -14.05 6.49 9.26
CA GLN A 26 -14.31 6.32 10.70
C GLN A 26 -15.02 7.55 11.32
N GLY A 27 -15.25 8.60 10.53
CA GLY A 27 -15.92 9.83 10.93
C GLY A 27 -14.98 10.85 11.58
N PHE A 28 -15.14 12.13 11.23
CA PHE A 28 -14.36 13.26 11.78
C PHE A 28 -14.36 13.34 13.32
N ARG A 29 -15.40 12.80 13.97
CA ARG A 29 -15.61 12.87 15.42
C ARG A 29 -14.79 11.84 16.22
N THR A 30 -14.23 10.82 15.57
CA THR A 30 -13.68 9.64 16.28
C THR A 30 -12.16 9.67 16.43
N PHE A 31 -11.42 10.45 15.63
CA PHE A 31 -9.94 10.42 15.65
C PHE A 31 -9.28 11.80 15.47
N SER A 32 -9.08 12.52 16.58
CA SER A 32 -8.29 13.76 16.62
C SER A 32 -6.80 13.53 16.28
N GLY A 33 -6.25 12.35 16.56
CA GLY A 33 -4.84 12.01 16.29
C GLY A 33 -4.46 12.05 14.80
N TYR A 34 -5.37 11.60 13.93
CA TYR A 34 -5.17 11.63 12.48
C TYR A 34 -5.16 13.05 11.92
N ILE A 35 -5.97 13.96 12.50
CA ILE A 35 -6.04 15.38 12.10
C ILE A 35 -4.72 16.10 12.40
N ALA A 36 -4.07 15.81 13.53
CA ALA A 36 -2.72 16.35 13.80
C ALA A 36 -1.71 15.90 12.77
N GLN A 37 -1.67 14.60 12.54
CA GLN A 37 -0.63 14.01 11.72
C GLN A 37 -0.80 14.49 10.26
N LEU A 38 -2.05 14.69 9.81
CA LEU A 38 -2.41 15.42 8.60
C LEU A 38 -1.90 16.86 8.60
N GLY A 39 -2.11 17.59 9.70
CA GLY A 39 -1.57 18.92 9.90
C GLY A 39 -0.06 18.94 9.76
N VAL A 40 0.68 18.04 10.44
CA VAL A 40 2.16 17.97 10.41
C VAL A 40 2.63 17.74 8.98
N LEU A 41 2.06 16.74 8.32
CA LEU A 41 2.46 16.41 6.97
C LEU A 41 2.08 17.48 5.94
N ALA A 42 0.90 18.09 6.06
CA ALA A 42 0.50 19.20 5.19
C ALA A 42 1.42 20.40 5.37
N SER A 43 1.81 20.71 6.61
CA SER A 43 2.76 21.78 6.93
C SER A 43 4.16 21.49 6.40
N PHE A 44 4.59 20.23 6.51
CA PHE A 44 5.87 19.77 5.97
C PHE A 44 5.86 19.72 4.44
N MET A 45 4.71 19.42 3.80
CA MET A 45 4.53 19.55 2.35
C MET A 45 4.60 21.02 1.91
N VAL A 46 3.93 21.94 2.62
CA VAL A 46 3.99 23.38 2.35
C VAL A 46 5.43 23.90 2.50
N PHE A 47 6.19 23.39 3.47
CA PHE A 47 7.62 23.67 3.62
C PHE A 47 8.46 23.17 2.44
N LEU A 48 8.25 21.93 2.02
CA LEU A 48 8.98 21.38 0.89
C LEU A 48 8.65 22.14 -0.41
N LEU A 49 7.40 22.59 -0.58
CA LEU A 49 6.94 23.36 -1.73
C LEU A 49 7.37 24.84 -1.71
N GLY A 50 7.54 25.45 -0.53
CA GLY A 50 7.94 26.84 -0.36
C GLY A 50 9.46 27.01 -0.22
N ARG A 51 10.12 27.66 -1.19
CA ARG A 51 11.58 27.88 -1.17
C ARG A 51 12.06 29.02 -0.25
N ASP A 52 11.17 29.73 0.44
CA ASP A 52 11.45 31.05 1.04
C ASP A 52 11.11 31.13 2.56
N LEU A 53 11.59 32.18 3.26
CA LEU A 53 11.40 32.44 4.71
C LEU A 53 9.94 32.41 5.20
N ALA A 54 8.96 32.63 4.33
CA ALA A 54 7.54 32.46 4.62
C ALA A 54 7.17 31.00 4.98
N GLY A 55 7.92 30.03 4.43
CA GLY A 55 7.78 28.61 4.74
C GLY A 55 8.14 28.27 6.18
N PHE A 56 9.12 28.95 6.79
CA PHE A 56 9.49 28.71 8.19
C PHE A 56 8.38 29.13 9.17
N TRP A 57 7.84 30.34 9.01
CA TRP A 57 6.74 30.81 9.86
C TRP A 57 5.44 30.03 9.63
N GLY A 58 5.20 29.59 8.39
CA GLY A 58 4.12 28.65 8.08
C GLY A 58 4.27 27.31 8.83
N VAL A 59 5.47 26.73 8.83
CA VAL A 59 5.76 25.49 9.58
C VAL A 59 5.67 25.71 11.09
N ALA A 60 6.19 26.80 11.62
CA ALA A 60 6.15 27.09 13.05
C ALA A 60 4.71 27.31 13.54
N ALA A 61 3.92 28.09 12.80
CA ALA A 61 2.51 28.33 13.12
C ALA A 61 1.68 27.06 13.03
N ALA A 62 1.90 26.25 11.99
CA ALA A 62 1.16 25.02 11.82
C ALA A 62 1.62 23.94 12.82
N GLY A 63 2.92 23.84 13.11
CA GLY A 63 3.51 23.04 14.18
C GLY A 63 2.92 23.37 15.55
N ALA A 64 2.80 24.66 15.88
CA ALA A 64 2.13 25.12 17.10
C ALA A 64 0.64 24.75 17.10
N GLY A 65 -0.06 24.93 15.97
CA GLY A 65 -1.46 24.54 15.82
C GLY A 65 -1.69 23.03 16.05
N ILE A 66 -0.84 22.18 15.49
CA ILE A 66 -0.88 20.72 15.69
C ILE A 66 -0.61 20.37 17.16
N PHE A 67 0.39 21.00 17.76
CA PHE A 67 0.70 20.77 19.17
C PHE A 67 -0.49 21.14 20.06
N VAL A 68 -1.15 22.28 19.82
CA VAL A 68 -2.32 22.71 20.58
C VAL A 68 -3.53 21.80 20.34
N LEU A 69 -3.82 21.45 19.09
CA LEU A 69 -5.03 20.70 18.73
C LEU A 69 -4.92 19.19 18.99
N VAL A 70 -3.71 18.64 19.11
CA VAL A 70 -3.53 17.20 19.33
C VAL A 70 -2.46 16.87 20.34
N GLY A 71 -1.25 17.45 20.25
CA GLY A 71 -0.18 17.15 21.20
C GLY A 71 -0.63 17.39 22.65
N MET A 72 -1.31 18.51 22.88
CA MET A 72 -1.80 18.94 24.18
C MET A 72 -2.99 18.08 24.65
N PRO A 73 -4.03 17.79 23.83
CA PRO A 73 -5.04 16.78 24.17
C PRO A 73 -4.50 15.37 24.45
N MET A 74 -3.45 14.92 23.76
CA MET A 74 -2.79 13.63 24.03
C MET A 74 -2.06 13.65 25.37
N LEU A 75 -1.34 14.72 25.68
CA LEU A 75 -0.68 14.89 26.98
C LEU A 75 -1.71 14.96 28.12
N ILE A 76 -2.82 15.68 27.90
CA ILE A 76 -3.95 15.71 28.83
C ILE A 76 -4.51 14.30 29.01
N GLN A 77 -4.77 13.56 27.94
CA GLN A 77 -5.31 12.20 28.00
C GLN A 77 -4.39 11.28 28.80
N ARG A 78 -3.08 11.28 28.52
CA ARG A 78 -2.11 10.50 29.29
C ARG A 78 -2.10 10.88 30.77
N ARG A 79 -2.26 12.16 31.08
CA ARG A 79 -2.33 12.62 32.47
C ARG A 79 -3.62 12.16 33.14
N ILE A 80 -4.75 12.19 32.43
CA ILE A 80 -6.03 11.65 32.91
C ILE A 80 -5.88 10.15 33.20
N GLU A 81 -5.31 9.36 32.29
CA GLU A 81 -5.05 7.93 32.48
C GLU A 81 -4.15 7.64 33.70
N SER A 82 -3.08 8.42 33.86
CA SER A 82 -2.22 8.36 35.05
C SER A 82 -3.00 8.65 36.33
N MET A 83 -3.85 9.69 36.35
CA MET A 83 -4.67 10.01 37.53
C MET A 83 -5.72 8.93 37.83
N ILE A 84 -6.32 8.32 36.81
CA ILE A 84 -7.23 7.17 36.98
C ILE A 84 -6.47 6.01 37.65
N SER A 85 -5.25 5.71 37.19
CA SER A 85 -4.42 4.65 37.78
C SER A 85 -3.97 4.97 39.21
N GLU A 86 -3.71 6.25 39.51
CA GLU A 86 -3.35 6.77 40.83
C GLU A 86 -4.58 6.91 41.77
N GLN A 87 -5.79 6.66 41.26
CA GLN A 87 -7.09 6.86 41.94
C GLN A 87 -7.40 8.32 42.31
N ARG A 88 -6.84 9.28 41.58
CA ARG A 88 -7.01 10.73 41.80
C ARG A 88 -8.17 11.27 40.96
N PHE A 89 -9.36 10.69 41.15
CA PHE A 89 -10.54 10.99 40.32
C PHE A 89 -10.99 12.45 40.42
N ASP A 90 -10.82 13.08 41.58
CA ASP A 90 -11.20 14.48 41.81
C ASP A 90 -10.38 15.50 41.01
N GLU A 91 -9.21 15.09 40.52
CA GLU A 91 -8.29 15.95 39.75
C GLU A 91 -8.50 15.84 38.22
N ILE A 92 -9.38 14.94 37.77
CA ILE A 92 -9.62 14.67 36.35
C ILE A 92 -10.44 15.77 35.68
N GLU A 93 -11.46 16.31 36.37
CA GLU A 93 -12.44 17.23 35.79
C GLU A 93 -11.83 18.46 35.10
N PRO A 94 -10.85 19.18 35.69
CA PRO A 94 -10.29 20.37 35.05
C PRO A 94 -9.59 20.03 33.73
N LEU A 95 -8.93 18.87 33.68
CA LEU A 95 -8.20 18.38 32.51
C LEU A 95 -9.17 17.85 31.44
N ALA A 96 -10.20 17.11 31.84
CA ALA A 96 -11.24 16.65 30.92
C ALA A 96 -11.99 17.82 30.28
N ARG A 97 -12.25 18.91 31.03
CA ARG A 97 -12.85 20.15 30.51
C ARG A 97 -11.98 20.80 29.44
N TRP A 98 -10.68 20.95 29.70
CA TRP A 98 -9.73 21.48 28.70
C TRP A 98 -9.66 20.60 27.46
N LYS A 99 -9.66 19.28 27.64
CA LYS A 99 -9.65 18.32 26.53
C LYS A 99 -10.92 18.43 25.68
N ALA A 100 -12.10 18.52 26.30
CA ALA A 100 -13.37 18.72 25.61
C ALA A 100 -13.41 20.03 24.81
N TRP A 101 -12.78 21.08 25.35
CA TRP A 101 -12.68 22.38 24.67
C TRP A 101 -11.70 22.38 23.49
N LEU A 102 -10.55 21.71 23.60
CA LEU A 102 -9.51 21.67 22.56
C LEU A 102 -9.76 20.63 21.46
N ALA A 103 -10.40 19.51 21.82
CA ALA A 103 -10.68 18.41 20.91
C ALA A 103 -12.19 18.15 20.89
N TRP A 104 -12.90 18.86 20.01
CA TRP A 104 -14.35 18.80 19.90
C TRP A 104 -14.83 17.40 19.47
N SER A 105 -15.22 16.59 20.44
CA SER A 105 -15.95 15.34 20.21
C SER A 105 -16.94 15.11 21.33
N ASP A 106 -18.09 14.54 20.98
CA ASP A 106 -19.12 14.16 21.94
C ASP A 106 -18.56 13.21 23.02
N LEU A 107 -17.56 12.40 22.66
CA LEU A 107 -16.84 11.51 23.59
C LEU A 107 -16.00 12.27 24.61
N ASN A 108 -15.31 13.35 24.22
CA ASN A 108 -14.54 14.16 25.17
C ASN A 108 -15.45 14.98 26.09
N THR A 109 -16.58 15.46 25.58
CA THR A 109 -17.63 16.08 26.39
C THR A 109 -18.22 15.07 27.38
N HIS A 110 -18.49 13.84 26.93
CA HIS A 110 -18.98 12.78 27.80
C HIS A 110 -17.93 12.35 28.85
N LEU A 111 -16.64 12.34 28.50
CA LEU A 111 -15.55 12.13 29.46
C LEU A 111 -15.54 13.21 30.55
N HIS A 112 -15.82 14.46 30.19
CA HIS A 112 -15.99 15.55 31.16
C HIS A 112 -17.20 15.30 32.07
N ASP A 113 -18.36 14.94 31.52
CA ASP A 113 -19.55 14.58 32.32
C ASP A 113 -19.27 13.42 33.29
N VAL A 114 -18.58 12.37 32.83
CA VAL A 114 -18.15 11.22 33.64
C VAL A 114 -17.20 11.65 34.76
N SER A 115 -16.24 12.55 34.48
CA SER A 115 -15.31 13.05 35.48
C SER A 115 -16.00 13.86 36.59
N ILE A 116 -17.06 14.60 36.25
CA ILE A 116 -17.89 15.31 37.24
C ILE A 116 -18.64 14.30 38.11
N ALA A 117 -19.24 13.27 37.49
CA ALA A 117 -19.99 12.24 38.20
C ALA A 117 -19.12 11.49 39.22
N LEU A 118 -17.86 11.18 38.85
CA LEU A 118 -16.87 10.48 39.67
C LEU A 118 -16.31 11.29 40.85
N LYS A 119 -16.56 12.60 40.92
CA LYS A 119 -16.05 13.44 42.01
C LYS A 119 -16.55 12.94 43.37
N GLY A 120 -15.65 12.79 44.34
CA GLY A 120 -15.94 12.31 45.69
C GLY A 120 -16.23 10.81 45.80
N ILE A 121 -15.92 10.00 44.77
CA ILE A 121 -16.14 8.54 44.79
C ILE A 121 -15.36 7.81 45.90
N GLY A 122 -14.22 8.37 46.34
CA GLY A 122 -13.44 7.79 47.45
C GLY A 122 -14.16 7.88 48.80
N ASP A 123 -14.86 8.98 49.05
CA ASP A 123 -15.53 9.26 50.33
C ASP A 123 -17.00 8.82 50.33
N HIS A 124 -17.72 9.05 49.22
CA HIS A 124 -19.16 8.79 49.06
C HIS A 124 -19.46 8.05 47.74
N PRO A 125 -19.11 6.76 47.65
CA PRO A 125 -19.20 6.00 46.40
C PRO A 125 -20.63 5.87 45.87
N GLU A 126 -21.63 5.72 46.75
CA GLU A 126 -23.03 5.55 46.34
C GLU A 126 -23.56 6.77 45.58
N GLY A 127 -23.28 7.98 46.07
CA GLY A 127 -23.73 9.22 45.41
C GLY A 127 -23.00 9.50 44.09
N ALA A 128 -21.72 9.12 43.97
CA ALA A 128 -21.01 9.19 42.70
C ALA A 128 -21.57 8.19 41.68
N LEU A 129 -21.88 6.97 42.12
CA LEU A 129 -22.46 5.93 41.28
C LEU A 129 -23.87 6.26 40.80
N GLU A 130 -24.70 6.88 41.64
CA GLU A 130 -26.04 7.33 41.23
C GLU A 130 -25.94 8.37 40.10
N ARG A 131 -25.03 9.34 40.21
CA ARG A 131 -24.73 10.30 39.15
C ARG A 131 -24.22 9.64 37.87
N MET A 132 -23.37 8.62 37.99
CA MET A 132 -22.89 7.87 36.81
C MET A 132 -24.02 7.06 36.16
N ARG A 133 -24.89 6.42 36.95
CA ARG A 133 -26.04 5.68 36.43
C ARG A 133 -26.99 6.59 35.66
N ALA A 134 -27.16 7.84 36.11
CA ALA A 134 -27.96 8.84 35.40
C ALA A 134 -27.41 9.19 33.99
N LEU A 135 -26.14 8.89 33.70
CA LEU A 135 -25.53 9.08 32.38
C LEU A 135 -25.74 7.89 31.43
N MET A 136 -26.08 6.70 31.95
CA MET A 136 -26.25 5.45 31.18
C MET A 136 -27.50 5.34 30.28
N PRO A 137 -28.53 6.22 30.33
CA PRO A 137 -29.62 6.17 29.34
C PRO A 137 -29.27 6.79 27.98
N ARG A 138 -28.02 7.24 27.76
CA ARG A 138 -27.61 7.98 26.56
C ARG A 138 -27.33 7.10 25.34
N GLY A 139 -27.30 5.78 25.52
CA GLY A 139 -27.07 4.80 24.46
C GLY A 139 -25.59 4.58 24.16
N GLU A 140 -25.28 3.47 23.47
CA GLU A 140 -23.92 3.19 23.00
C GLU A 140 -23.47 4.22 21.95
N PRO A 141 -22.21 4.72 21.98
CA PRO A 141 -21.02 4.25 22.74
C PRO A 141 -20.78 4.95 24.09
N PHE A 142 -21.67 5.86 24.51
CA PHE A 142 -21.49 6.67 25.71
C PHE A 142 -21.60 5.81 26.98
N ASP A 143 -22.54 4.88 26.97
CA ASP A 143 -22.77 3.96 28.08
C ASP A 143 -21.58 3.03 28.30
N ALA A 144 -20.98 2.45 27.25
CA ALA A 144 -19.76 1.65 27.38
C ALA A 144 -18.63 2.45 28.06
N THR A 145 -18.44 3.71 27.68
CA THR A 145 -17.43 4.59 28.30
C THR A 145 -17.70 4.75 29.80
N THR A 146 -18.94 5.08 30.17
CA THR A 146 -19.34 5.23 31.58
C THR A 146 -19.10 3.93 32.37
N ARG A 147 -19.44 2.78 31.79
CA ARG A 147 -19.29 1.46 32.43
C ARG A 147 -17.84 1.05 32.61
N ILE A 148 -16.95 1.34 31.66
CA ILE A 148 -15.50 1.15 31.81
C ILE A 148 -14.98 1.95 33.01
N PHE A 149 -15.38 3.22 33.12
CA PHE A 149 -14.95 4.08 34.24
C PHE A 149 -15.47 3.58 35.60
N ILE A 150 -16.72 3.12 35.67
CA ILE A 150 -17.25 2.45 36.87
C ILE A 150 -16.40 1.22 37.20
N GLY A 151 -16.16 0.37 36.20
CA GLY A 151 -15.35 -0.84 36.31
C GLY A 151 -14.00 -0.53 36.91
N ILE A 152 -13.23 0.38 36.30
CA ILE A 152 -11.90 0.77 36.78
C ILE A 152 -11.94 1.36 38.20
N ALA A 153 -12.85 2.29 38.47
CA ALA A 153 -12.90 2.98 39.75
C ALA A 153 -13.22 2.03 40.92
N LEU A 154 -14.27 1.21 40.77
CA LEU A 154 -14.68 0.26 41.81
C LEU A 154 -13.70 -0.91 41.92
N PHE A 155 -13.12 -1.36 40.80
CA PHE A 155 -12.09 -2.39 40.80
C PHE A 155 -10.86 -1.95 41.59
N ASN A 156 -10.35 -0.73 41.32
CA ASN A 156 -9.18 -0.19 41.99
C ASN A 156 -9.40 0.05 43.50
N GLN A 157 -10.63 0.36 43.90
CA GLN A 157 -11.02 0.44 45.32
C GLN A 157 -11.38 -0.92 45.94
N ARG A 158 -11.33 -2.01 45.17
CA ARG A 158 -11.70 -3.38 45.57
C ARG A 158 -13.14 -3.52 46.07
N ARG A 159 -14.05 -2.72 45.54
CA ARG A 159 -15.49 -2.75 45.85
C ARG A 159 -16.20 -3.71 44.91
N PHE A 160 -15.82 -5.00 44.92
CA PHE A 160 -16.28 -5.98 43.93
C PHE A 160 -17.79 -6.26 44.00
N GLU A 161 -18.37 -6.35 45.20
CA GLU A 161 -19.83 -6.53 45.37
C GLU A 161 -20.61 -5.33 44.80
N LEU A 162 -20.13 -4.12 45.08
CA LEU A 162 -20.73 -2.90 44.54
C LEU A 162 -20.58 -2.85 43.01
N LEU A 163 -19.43 -3.26 42.47
CA LEU A 163 -19.21 -3.39 41.03
C LEU A 163 -20.24 -4.32 40.40
N LEU A 164 -20.46 -5.49 40.99
CA LEU A 164 -21.47 -6.45 40.50
C LEU A 164 -22.87 -5.86 40.60
N SER A 165 -23.23 -5.18 41.69
CA SER A 165 -24.55 -4.55 41.81
C SER A 165 -24.83 -3.44 40.78
N VAL A 166 -23.79 -2.91 40.14
CA VAL A 166 -23.88 -1.84 39.15
C VAL A 166 -23.79 -2.36 37.72
N LEU A 167 -22.86 -3.27 37.45
CA LEU A 167 -22.57 -3.75 36.11
C LEU A 167 -23.24 -5.09 35.79
N HIS A 168 -23.64 -5.89 36.79
CA HIS A 168 -24.26 -7.20 36.58
C HIS A 168 -25.73 -7.21 36.99
N ASP A 169 -26.59 -7.49 36.02
CA ASP A 169 -28.00 -7.84 36.21
C ASP A 169 -28.16 -9.36 36.10
N PRO A 170 -28.55 -10.06 37.20
CA PRO A 170 -28.76 -11.52 37.19
C PRO A 170 -29.81 -12.01 36.19
N ALA A 171 -30.72 -11.16 35.74
CA ALA A 171 -31.75 -11.53 34.75
C ALA A 171 -31.26 -11.40 33.29
N ARG A 172 -30.10 -10.77 33.07
CA ARG A 172 -29.56 -10.48 31.74
C ARG A 172 -28.67 -11.63 31.27
N ASP A 173 -28.87 -12.07 30.03
CA ASP A 173 -28.02 -13.09 29.40
C ASP A 173 -26.59 -12.58 29.22
N TRP A 174 -25.60 -13.43 29.56
CA TRP A 174 -24.18 -13.18 29.40
C TRP A 174 -23.79 -12.77 27.98
N SER A 175 -24.49 -13.29 26.97
CA SER A 175 -24.24 -12.96 25.56
C SER A 175 -24.58 -11.52 25.19
N ALA A 176 -25.39 -10.83 26.00
CA ALA A 176 -25.83 -9.46 25.77
C ALA A 176 -24.90 -8.41 26.39
N TYR A 177 -23.89 -8.82 27.15
CA TYR A 177 -22.90 -7.88 27.72
C TYR A 177 -21.81 -7.56 26.71
N PRO A 178 -21.38 -6.29 26.61
CA PRO A 178 -20.22 -5.93 25.82
C PRO A 178 -18.94 -6.46 26.48
N PHE A 179 -17.89 -6.61 25.65
CA PHE A 179 -16.60 -7.17 26.04
C PHE A 179 -16.00 -6.44 27.26
N GLU A 180 -16.07 -5.11 27.26
CA GLU A 180 -15.46 -4.23 28.25
C GLU A 180 -16.10 -4.37 29.63
N GLU A 181 -17.38 -4.75 29.72
CA GLU A 181 -18.04 -5.04 30.99
C GLU A 181 -17.65 -6.42 31.51
N LEU A 182 -17.68 -7.42 30.62
CA LEU A 182 -17.42 -8.80 30.99
C LEU A 182 -16.04 -8.99 31.62
N ILE A 183 -15.00 -8.29 31.15
CA ILE A 183 -13.66 -8.38 31.74
C ILE A 183 -13.63 -7.97 33.23
N TYR A 184 -14.40 -6.95 33.62
CA TYR A 184 -14.49 -6.52 35.02
C TYR A 184 -15.45 -7.39 35.82
N ILE A 185 -16.56 -7.84 35.21
CA ILE A 185 -17.55 -8.71 35.86
C ILE A 185 -16.91 -10.07 36.18
N VAL A 186 -16.25 -10.73 35.21
CA VAL A 186 -15.53 -11.99 35.44
C VAL A 186 -14.59 -11.85 36.63
N ARG A 187 -13.81 -10.77 36.64
CA ARG A 187 -12.85 -10.55 37.71
C ARG A 187 -13.52 -10.33 39.07
N ALA A 188 -14.60 -9.55 39.15
CA ALA A 188 -15.33 -9.32 40.40
C ALA A 188 -16.05 -10.58 40.90
N LEU A 189 -16.58 -11.42 40.01
CA LEU A 189 -17.18 -12.72 40.36
C LEU A 189 -16.14 -13.67 40.97
N LEU A 190 -14.94 -13.73 40.37
CA LEU A 190 -13.83 -14.51 40.93
C LEU A 190 -13.42 -14.01 42.33
N GLU A 191 -13.37 -12.70 42.53
CA GLU A 191 -13.00 -12.07 43.81
C GLU A 191 -14.05 -12.23 44.91
N THR A 192 -15.32 -12.43 44.55
CA THR A 192 -16.45 -12.63 45.47
C THR A 192 -16.79 -14.13 45.67
N GLY A 193 -16.04 -15.05 45.06
CA GLY A 193 -16.25 -16.50 45.19
C GLY A 193 -17.40 -17.07 44.35
N ARG A 194 -17.95 -16.29 43.42
CA ARG A 194 -19.04 -16.66 42.50
C ARG A 194 -18.49 -17.36 41.24
N HIS A 195 -17.75 -18.46 41.45
CA HIS A 195 -16.95 -19.13 40.41
C HIS A 195 -17.76 -19.72 39.23
N GLU A 196 -18.97 -20.21 39.47
CA GLU A 196 -19.85 -20.73 38.41
C GLU A 196 -20.26 -19.61 37.44
N GLU A 197 -20.74 -18.49 37.98
CA GLU A 197 -21.06 -17.32 37.15
C GLU A 197 -19.82 -16.77 36.45
N ALA A 198 -18.64 -16.80 37.09
CA ALA A 198 -17.39 -16.41 36.44
C ALA A 198 -17.05 -17.31 35.23
N MET A 199 -17.31 -18.62 35.32
CA MET A 199 -17.13 -19.59 34.23
C MET A 199 -18.06 -19.27 33.05
N GLU A 200 -19.33 -18.97 33.33
CA GLU A 200 -20.31 -18.59 32.31
C GLU A 200 -19.94 -17.26 31.63
N ALA A 201 -19.60 -16.25 32.43
CA ALA A 201 -19.20 -14.93 31.95
C ALA A 201 -17.91 -15.00 31.10
N GLN A 202 -16.89 -15.74 31.54
CA GLN A 202 -15.67 -15.94 30.75
C GLN A 202 -15.98 -16.68 29.45
N THR A 203 -16.86 -17.69 29.48
CA THR A 203 -17.30 -18.39 28.26
C THR A 203 -18.03 -17.46 27.30
N ALA A 204 -18.79 -16.49 27.79
CA ALA A 204 -19.41 -15.47 26.95
C ALA A 204 -18.37 -14.56 26.29
N ILE A 205 -17.31 -14.16 27.02
CA ILE A 205 -16.18 -13.42 26.43
C ILE A 205 -15.55 -14.22 25.29
N GLU A 206 -15.33 -15.52 25.48
CA GLU A 206 -14.75 -16.38 24.45
C GLU A 206 -15.59 -16.43 23.17
N ARG A 207 -16.91 -16.30 23.26
CA ARG A 207 -17.78 -16.29 22.08
C ARG A 207 -17.63 -15.01 21.24
N LEU A 208 -17.09 -13.94 21.82
CA LEU A 208 -16.91 -12.65 21.14
C LEU A 208 -15.64 -12.59 20.28
N VAL A 209 -14.70 -13.55 20.44
CA VAL A 209 -13.38 -13.54 19.77
C VAL A 209 -13.42 -13.27 18.26
N PRO A 210 -14.34 -13.85 17.46
CA PRO A 210 -14.37 -13.61 16.01
C PRO A 210 -14.59 -12.14 15.59
N GLY A 211 -14.91 -11.23 16.53
CA GLY A 211 -15.09 -9.81 16.29
C GLY A 211 -14.19 -8.88 17.12
N LEU A 212 -13.26 -9.41 17.92
CA LEU A 212 -12.42 -8.57 18.79
C LEU A 212 -11.31 -7.85 18.02
N SER A 213 -11.01 -6.62 18.45
CA SER A 213 -9.82 -5.88 18.02
C SER A 213 -8.53 -6.45 18.62
N ALA A 214 -7.37 -6.09 18.08
CA ALA A 214 -6.07 -6.53 18.62
C ALA A 214 -5.86 -6.14 20.09
N ASP A 215 -6.33 -4.96 20.49
CA ASP A 215 -6.24 -4.50 21.89
C ASP A 215 -7.18 -5.30 22.80
N GLN A 216 -8.41 -5.60 22.33
CA GLN A 216 -9.35 -6.45 23.07
C GLN A 216 -8.82 -7.88 23.22
N VAL A 217 -8.17 -8.43 22.19
CA VAL A 217 -7.50 -9.74 22.29
C VAL A 217 -6.39 -9.72 23.36
N SER A 218 -5.62 -8.64 23.45
CA SER A 218 -4.58 -8.52 24.49
C SER A 218 -5.20 -8.48 25.89
N ASN A 219 -6.29 -7.74 26.08
CA ASN A 219 -7.04 -7.71 27.35
C ASN A 219 -7.67 -9.08 27.67
N LEU A 220 -8.15 -9.81 26.66
CA LEU A 220 -8.68 -11.17 26.82
C LEU A 220 -7.60 -12.13 27.33
N ILE A 221 -6.37 -12.05 26.80
CA ILE A 221 -5.25 -12.88 27.27
C ILE A 221 -4.99 -12.63 28.76
N VAL A 222 -4.97 -11.37 29.20
CA VAL A 222 -4.83 -11.04 30.63
C VAL A 222 -6.02 -11.57 31.44
N CYS A 223 -7.26 -11.40 30.95
CA CYS A 223 -8.45 -11.93 31.60
C CYS A 223 -8.40 -13.46 31.77
N ARG A 224 -8.00 -14.20 30.72
CA ARG A 224 -7.79 -15.66 30.76
C ARG A 224 -6.72 -16.07 31.77
N LEU A 225 -5.60 -15.35 31.82
CA LEU A 225 -4.53 -15.61 32.77
C LEU A 225 -5.04 -15.54 34.21
N LEU A 226 -5.76 -14.46 34.54
CA LEU A 226 -6.35 -14.25 35.86
C LEU A 226 -7.44 -15.29 36.16
N PHE A 227 -8.26 -15.62 35.15
CA PHE A 227 -9.29 -16.65 35.26
C PHE A 227 -8.70 -18.01 35.59
N TYR A 228 -7.71 -18.49 34.83
CA TYR A 228 -7.07 -19.78 35.10
C TYR A 228 -6.37 -19.81 36.47
N ALA A 229 -5.74 -18.70 36.87
CA ALA A 229 -5.11 -18.59 38.19
C ALA A 229 -6.14 -18.76 39.32
N MET A 230 -7.25 -18.01 39.26
CA MET A 230 -8.25 -18.02 40.33
C MET A 230 -9.18 -19.24 40.28
N MET A 231 -9.28 -19.92 39.14
CA MET A 231 -9.98 -21.19 39.01
C MET A 231 -9.11 -22.40 39.37
N GLY A 232 -7.81 -22.20 39.63
CA GLY A 232 -6.87 -23.28 39.95
C GLY A 232 -6.52 -24.18 38.76
N TRP A 233 -6.70 -23.70 37.51
CA TRP A 233 -6.41 -24.46 36.29
C TRP A 233 -4.92 -24.33 35.94
N HIS A 234 -4.07 -24.88 36.81
CA HIS A 234 -2.64 -24.58 36.79
C HIS A 234 -1.92 -24.98 35.49
N SER A 235 -2.27 -26.11 34.89
CA SER A 235 -1.67 -26.55 33.62
C SER A 235 -1.92 -25.57 32.49
N GLU A 236 -3.16 -25.07 32.39
CA GLU A 236 -3.59 -24.11 31.38
C GLU A 236 -2.99 -22.73 31.66
N PHE A 237 -2.89 -22.36 32.94
CA PHE A 237 -2.21 -21.15 33.37
C PHE A 237 -0.72 -21.14 32.97
N GLU A 238 0.03 -22.22 33.24
CA GLU A 238 1.46 -22.29 32.84
C GLU A 238 1.62 -22.31 31.32
N ALA A 239 0.73 -22.99 30.59
CA ALA A 239 0.76 -23.01 29.13
C ALA A 239 0.62 -21.60 28.50
N MET A 240 -0.01 -20.65 29.20
CA MET A 240 -0.06 -19.25 28.73
C MET A 240 1.30 -18.57 28.73
N PHE A 241 2.21 -18.93 29.64
CA PHE A 241 3.58 -18.39 29.65
C PHE A 241 4.43 -18.94 28.50
N GLU A 242 4.08 -20.11 27.97
CA GLU A 242 4.78 -20.73 26.84
C GLU A 242 4.25 -20.22 25.49
N ASN A 243 2.92 -20.09 25.37
CA ASN A 243 2.24 -19.83 24.10
C ASN A 243 1.89 -18.35 23.84
N ASP A 244 1.51 -17.57 24.88
CA ASP A 244 1.00 -16.19 24.74
C ASP A 244 2.06 -15.13 25.09
N LYS A 245 3.22 -15.23 24.44
CA LYS A 245 4.45 -14.51 24.86
C LYS A 245 4.29 -12.99 24.96
N ALA A 246 3.69 -12.31 23.99
CA ALA A 246 3.76 -10.84 23.93
C ALA A 246 3.08 -10.12 25.12
N ALA A 247 1.88 -10.55 25.52
CA ALA A 247 1.15 -9.92 26.61
C ALA A 247 1.67 -10.36 27.99
N VAL A 248 2.07 -11.64 28.11
CA VAL A 248 2.55 -12.21 29.37
C VAL A 248 4.00 -11.78 29.65
N GLU A 249 4.87 -11.67 28.64
CA GLU A 249 6.25 -11.20 28.81
C GLU A 249 6.33 -9.76 29.32
N ALA A 250 5.37 -8.91 28.93
CA ALA A 250 5.28 -7.53 29.37
C ALA A 250 5.01 -7.36 30.88
N LEU A 251 4.55 -8.41 31.57
CA LEU A 251 4.33 -8.36 33.01
C LEU A 251 5.67 -8.33 33.78
N PRO A 252 5.79 -7.46 34.80
CA PRO A 252 6.84 -7.50 35.82
C PRO A 252 7.11 -8.92 36.36
N SER A 253 8.37 -9.26 36.61
CA SER A 253 8.76 -10.60 37.10
C SER A 253 8.06 -10.95 38.42
N SER A 254 7.97 -9.97 39.33
CA SER A 254 7.23 -10.09 40.59
C SER A 254 5.74 -10.40 40.39
N LEU A 255 5.08 -9.80 39.39
CA LEU A 255 3.67 -10.09 39.09
C LEU A 255 3.47 -11.47 38.46
N LYS A 256 4.42 -11.94 37.64
CA LYS A 256 4.39 -13.31 37.10
C LYS A 256 4.46 -14.34 38.23
N LEU A 257 5.40 -14.14 39.17
CA LEU A 257 5.53 -14.99 40.36
C LEU A 257 4.29 -14.93 41.25
N TYR A 258 3.71 -13.74 41.41
CA TYR A 258 2.49 -13.57 42.18
C TYR A 258 1.34 -14.40 41.62
N TRP A 259 1.02 -14.26 40.32
CA TRP A 259 -0.07 -15.00 39.71
C TRP A 259 0.19 -16.51 39.65
N ARG A 260 1.44 -16.94 39.46
CA ARG A 260 1.86 -18.35 39.62
C ARG A 260 1.55 -18.88 41.02
N GLY A 261 1.88 -18.10 42.04
CA GLY A 261 1.59 -18.44 43.42
C GLY A 261 0.09 -18.55 43.70
N ILE A 262 -0.71 -17.60 43.21
CA ILE A 262 -2.18 -17.64 43.29
C ILE A 262 -2.72 -18.91 42.62
N ALA A 263 -2.27 -19.21 41.41
CA ALA A 263 -2.67 -20.40 40.66
C ALA A 263 -2.34 -21.71 41.41
N ALA A 264 -1.17 -21.78 42.03
CA ALA A 264 -0.76 -22.93 42.84
C ALA A 264 -1.63 -23.10 44.09
N CYS A 265 -1.92 -22.02 44.83
CA CYS A 265 -2.81 -22.06 45.98
C CYS A 265 -4.23 -22.54 45.60
N HIS A 266 -4.82 -21.99 44.53
CA HIS A 266 -6.17 -22.37 44.09
C HIS A 266 -6.22 -23.79 43.47
N ALA A 267 -5.07 -24.33 43.07
CA ALA A 267 -4.93 -25.73 42.63
C ALA A 267 -4.67 -26.70 43.80
N GLY A 268 -4.69 -26.24 45.06
CA GLY A 268 -4.42 -27.07 46.25
C GLY A 268 -2.95 -27.32 46.55
N ARG A 269 -2.01 -26.63 45.87
CA ARG A 269 -0.57 -26.68 46.15
C ARG A 269 -0.14 -25.48 47.00
N SER A 270 -0.73 -25.39 48.19
CA SER A 270 -0.59 -24.25 49.10
C SER A 270 0.86 -23.91 49.44
N ASP A 271 1.71 -24.91 49.68
CA ASP A 271 3.10 -24.68 50.10
C ASP A 271 3.97 -24.12 48.96
N GLU A 272 3.82 -24.65 47.75
CA GLU A 272 4.47 -24.12 46.54
C GLU A 272 3.98 -22.70 46.24
N GLY A 273 2.66 -22.49 46.30
CA GLY A 273 2.06 -21.18 46.05
C GLY A 273 2.56 -20.13 47.03
N ARG A 274 2.72 -20.48 48.31
CA ARG A 274 3.29 -19.60 49.32
C ARG A 274 4.73 -19.20 49.01
N GLN A 275 5.59 -20.14 48.63
CA GLN A 275 6.99 -19.84 48.28
C GLN A 275 7.10 -18.88 47.09
N LEU A 276 6.23 -19.06 46.10
CA LEU A 276 6.13 -18.18 44.94
C LEU A 276 5.65 -16.78 45.33
N LEU A 277 4.63 -16.69 46.18
CA LEU A 277 4.09 -15.41 46.69
C LEU A 277 5.09 -14.65 47.55
N GLU A 278 5.84 -15.35 48.40
CA GLU A 278 6.93 -14.75 49.20
C GLU A 278 8.09 -14.26 48.33
N SER A 279 8.43 -15.00 47.27
CA SER A 279 9.41 -14.58 46.26
C SER A 279 8.92 -13.34 45.49
N ALA A 280 7.64 -13.33 45.11
CA ALA A 280 7.01 -12.19 44.44
C ALA A 280 7.06 -10.91 45.29
N LEU A 281 6.85 -11.01 46.61
CA LEU A 281 6.99 -9.86 47.52
C LEU A 281 8.43 -9.36 47.62
N ARG A 282 9.42 -10.27 47.62
CA ARG A 282 10.84 -9.89 47.69
C ARG A 282 11.27 -9.17 46.42
N GLU A 283 10.95 -9.71 45.26
CA GLU A 283 11.28 -9.10 43.97
C GLU A 283 10.50 -7.79 43.76
N GLY A 284 9.22 -7.77 44.15
CA GLY A 284 8.33 -6.63 43.97
C GLY A 284 8.77 -5.37 44.73
N GLN A 285 9.49 -5.49 45.85
CA GLN A 285 9.96 -4.33 46.64
C GLN A 285 10.83 -3.36 45.84
N HIS A 286 11.49 -3.85 44.78
CA HIS A 286 12.34 -3.04 43.92
C HIS A 286 11.69 -2.73 42.56
N GLU A 287 10.60 -3.41 42.21
CA GLU A 287 9.98 -3.37 40.88
C GLU A 287 8.62 -2.65 40.86
N LEU A 288 7.87 -2.68 41.98
CA LEU A 288 6.49 -2.22 42.07
C LEU A 288 6.33 -1.05 43.09
N PRO A 289 5.32 -0.18 42.92
CA PRO A 289 5.02 0.86 43.91
C PRO A 289 4.59 0.28 45.27
N ASP A 290 4.92 0.97 46.36
CA ASP A 290 4.65 0.51 47.75
C ASP A 290 3.19 0.10 48.00
N LYS A 291 2.23 0.79 47.38
CA LYS A 291 0.79 0.47 47.49
C LYS A 291 0.47 -0.95 46.99
N TRP A 292 1.16 -1.42 45.94
CA TRP A 292 1.00 -2.76 45.41
C TRP A 292 1.60 -3.81 46.35
N ILE A 293 2.74 -3.50 46.97
CA ILE A 293 3.38 -4.41 47.94
C ILE A 293 2.51 -4.57 49.18
N ALA A 294 1.97 -3.47 49.72
CA ALA A 294 1.02 -3.53 50.83
C ALA A 294 -0.23 -4.36 50.48
N TRP A 295 -0.74 -4.22 49.25
CA TRP A 295 -1.84 -5.03 48.76
C TRP A 295 -1.51 -6.52 48.66
N MET A 296 -0.43 -6.85 47.97
CA MET A 296 -0.01 -8.23 47.78
C MET A 296 0.18 -8.91 49.13
N ARG A 297 0.82 -8.23 50.08
CA ARG A 297 1.02 -8.72 51.44
C ARG A 297 -0.31 -9.03 52.13
N GLN A 298 -1.26 -8.08 52.13
CA GLN A 298 -2.59 -8.29 52.71
C GLN A 298 -3.30 -9.51 52.11
N ARG A 299 -3.19 -9.71 50.80
CA ARG A 299 -3.79 -10.87 50.12
C ARG A 299 -3.11 -12.18 50.53
N ILE A 300 -1.78 -12.18 50.56
CA ILE A 300 -0.97 -13.35 50.91
C ILE A 300 -1.24 -13.78 52.35
N ASP A 301 -1.32 -12.82 53.27
CA ASP A 301 -1.66 -13.06 54.67
C ASP A 301 -3.07 -13.65 54.78
N GLY A 302 -4.05 -13.10 54.05
CA GLY A 302 -5.41 -13.65 54.00
C GLY A 302 -5.49 -15.08 53.44
N LEU A 303 -4.71 -15.41 52.41
CA LEU A 303 -4.60 -16.77 51.88
C LEU A 303 -3.98 -17.73 52.90
N ALA A 304 -3.00 -17.26 53.68
CA ALA A 304 -2.38 -18.05 54.73
C ALA A 304 -3.33 -18.29 55.91
N GLU A 305 -4.09 -17.27 56.33
CA GLU A 305 -5.08 -17.36 57.40
C GLU A 305 -6.27 -18.26 57.02
N GLN A 306 -6.70 -18.21 55.75
CA GLN A 306 -7.85 -18.99 55.26
C GLN A 306 -7.44 -20.35 54.66
N ARG A 307 -6.21 -20.83 54.89
CA ARG A 307 -5.69 -22.06 54.28
C ARG A 307 -6.63 -23.26 54.43
N GLU A 308 -7.14 -23.48 55.63
CA GLU A 308 -8.05 -24.60 55.91
C GLU A 308 -9.34 -24.50 55.09
N PHE A 309 -9.92 -23.31 54.95
CA PHE A 309 -11.09 -23.09 54.10
C PHE A 309 -10.78 -23.35 52.62
N PHE A 310 -9.62 -22.89 52.14
CA PHE A 310 -9.19 -23.14 50.76
C PHE A 310 -9.10 -24.64 50.47
N GLU A 311 -8.39 -25.39 51.32
CA GLU A 311 -8.13 -26.82 51.11
C GLU A 311 -9.39 -27.69 51.29
N THR A 312 -10.25 -27.34 52.25
CA THR A 312 -11.42 -28.18 52.60
C THR A 312 -12.71 -27.82 51.86
N SER A 313 -12.86 -26.57 51.44
CA SER A 313 -14.11 -26.05 50.88
C SER A 313 -13.95 -25.54 49.45
N LEU A 314 -12.99 -24.64 49.21
CA LEU A 314 -12.88 -23.98 47.91
C LEU A 314 -12.28 -24.88 46.83
N VAL A 315 -11.13 -25.50 47.09
CA VAL A 315 -10.42 -26.35 46.12
C VAL A 315 -11.33 -27.49 45.61
N PRO A 316 -12.06 -28.23 46.47
CA PRO A 316 -13.01 -29.24 45.98
C PRO A 316 -14.08 -28.66 45.04
N LYS A 317 -14.61 -27.46 45.34
CA LYS A 317 -15.57 -26.78 44.47
C LYS A 317 -14.96 -26.41 43.11
N LEU A 318 -13.75 -25.87 43.09
CA LEU A 318 -13.05 -25.53 41.85
C LEU A 318 -12.75 -26.78 40.99
N VAL A 319 -12.41 -27.90 41.64
CA VAL A 319 -12.22 -29.19 40.96
C VAL A 319 -13.51 -29.67 40.30
N GLN A 320 -14.67 -29.52 40.97
CA GLN A 320 -15.97 -29.86 40.39
C GLN A 320 -16.31 -29.00 39.17
N ILE A 321 -16.13 -27.67 39.27
CA ILE A 321 -16.37 -26.75 38.15
C ILE A 321 -15.44 -27.10 36.97
N ARG A 322 -14.17 -27.38 37.24
CA ARG A 322 -13.22 -27.82 36.21
C ARG A 322 -13.69 -29.10 35.53
N ALA A 323 -14.09 -30.11 36.29
CA ALA A 323 -14.57 -31.37 35.73
C ALA A 323 -15.81 -31.19 34.85
N ALA A 324 -16.70 -30.24 35.19
CA ALA A 324 -17.92 -29.98 34.44
C ALA A 324 -17.69 -29.17 33.14
N HIS A 325 -16.75 -28.22 33.13
CA HIS A 325 -16.68 -27.21 32.06
C HIS A 325 -15.39 -27.20 31.25
N ARG A 326 -14.29 -27.80 31.76
CA ARG A 326 -12.95 -27.65 31.18
C ARG A 326 -12.89 -27.99 29.70
N ASP A 327 -13.33 -29.18 29.30
CA ASP A 327 -13.07 -29.67 27.95
C ASP A 327 -13.78 -28.80 26.89
N ALA A 328 -15.05 -28.45 27.14
CA ALA A 328 -15.81 -27.55 26.27
C ALA A 328 -15.21 -26.13 26.21
N PHE A 329 -14.69 -25.63 27.34
CA PHE A 329 -14.05 -24.32 27.37
C PHE A 329 -12.71 -24.32 26.62
N ILE A 330 -11.87 -25.33 26.84
CA ILE A 330 -10.55 -25.43 26.20
C ILE A 330 -10.69 -25.68 24.70
N GLU A 331 -11.67 -26.47 24.27
CA GLU A 331 -12.02 -26.60 22.84
C GLU A 331 -12.31 -25.23 22.23
N ARG A 332 -13.17 -24.42 22.87
CA ARG A 332 -13.48 -23.05 22.42
C ARG A 332 -12.25 -22.15 22.36
N VAL A 333 -11.43 -22.13 23.41
CA VAL A 333 -10.20 -21.32 23.45
C VAL A 333 -9.25 -21.72 22.33
N THR A 334 -9.15 -23.01 22.03
CA THR A 334 -8.31 -23.55 20.95
C THR A 334 -8.83 -23.16 19.56
N GLU A 335 -10.14 -23.20 19.34
CA GLU A 335 -10.76 -22.68 18.12
C GLU A 335 -10.49 -21.20 17.93
N ASN A 336 -10.63 -20.43 19.00
CA ASN A 336 -10.41 -18.99 19.03
C ASN A 336 -8.95 -18.60 18.72
N ALA A 337 -7.97 -19.36 19.23
CA ALA A 337 -6.56 -19.15 18.92
C ALA A 337 -6.29 -19.19 17.41
N ARG A 338 -6.96 -20.09 16.66
CA ARG A 338 -6.83 -20.19 15.20
C ARG A 338 -7.45 -19.01 14.45
N VAL A 339 -8.41 -18.31 15.06
CA VAL A 339 -9.04 -17.11 14.48
C VAL A 339 -8.18 -15.87 14.70
N ILE A 340 -7.50 -15.81 15.85
CA ILE A 340 -6.63 -14.70 16.25
C ILE A 340 -5.33 -14.70 15.45
N GLU A 341 -4.79 -15.87 15.08
CA GLU A 341 -3.59 -15.93 14.25
C GLU A 341 -3.86 -15.34 12.84
N PRO A 342 -3.11 -14.31 12.41
CA PRO A 342 -3.27 -13.77 11.07
C PRO A 342 -2.95 -14.86 10.03
N PRO A 343 -3.70 -14.95 8.93
CA PRO A 343 -3.41 -15.94 7.90
C PRO A 343 -1.98 -15.76 7.37
N VAL A 344 -1.20 -16.84 7.36
CA VAL A 344 0.15 -16.83 6.79
C VAL A 344 0.03 -16.50 5.31
N MET A 345 0.55 -15.33 4.92
CA MET A 345 0.50 -14.90 3.52
C MET A 345 1.37 -15.81 2.66
N ALA A 346 0.77 -16.39 1.62
CA ALA A 346 1.50 -17.08 0.57
C ALA A 346 2.30 -16.07 -0.24
N GLU A 347 3.61 -16.28 -0.37
CA GLU A 347 4.51 -15.37 -1.10
C GLU A 347 5.42 -16.09 -2.09
N GLN A 348 5.23 -17.40 -2.31
CA GLN A 348 6.20 -18.19 -3.04
C GLN A 348 6.25 -17.80 -4.51
N VAL A 349 5.10 -17.67 -5.15
CA VAL A 349 5.02 -17.30 -6.57
C VAL A 349 5.21 -15.80 -6.76
N THR A 350 4.75 -14.98 -5.81
CA THR A 350 5.09 -13.56 -5.75
C THR A 350 6.61 -13.36 -5.77
N LYS A 351 7.37 -14.03 -4.89
CA LYS A 351 8.84 -13.95 -4.85
C LYS A 351 9.49 -14.41 -6.16
N ARG A 352 9.01 -15.52 -6.75
CA ARG A 352 9.52 -16.01 -8.04
C ARG A 352 9.27 -15.01 -9.17
N MET A 353 8.11 -14.36 -9.19
CA MET A 353 7.79 -13.32 -10.16
C MET A 353 8.71 -12.10 -9.97
N MET A 354 8.96 -11.68 -8.73
CA MET A 354 9.92 -10.61 -8.43
C MET A 354 11.32 -10.95 -8.95
N SER A 355 11.80 -12.19 -8.70
CA SER A 355 13.09 -12.66 -9.21
C SER A 355 13.13 -12.71 -10.74
N LEU A 356 12.03 -13.10 -11.39
CA LEU A 356 11.92 -13.10 -12.85
C LEU A 356 12.01 -11.68 -13.42
N LEU A 357 11.24 -10.72 -12.87
CA LEU A 357 11.28 -9.32 -13.30
C LEU A 357 12.67 -8.71 -13.11
N PHE A 358 13.31 -8.99 -11.97
CA PHE A 358 14.68 -8.57 -11.70
C PHE A 358 15.67 -9.17 -12.69
N GLY A 359 15.59 -10.48 -12.95
CA GLY A 359 16.46 -11.17 -13.90
C GLY A 359 16.33 -10.62 -15.33
N ILE A 360 15.10 -10.40 -15.80
CA ILE A 360 14.82 -9.80 -17.11
C ILE A 360 15.40 -8.39 -17.19
N PHE A 361 15.22 -7.58 -16.13
CA PHE A 361 15.79 -6.24 -16.07
C PHE A 361 17.32 -6.24 -16.14
N VAL A 362 17.98 -7.13 -15.39
CA VAL A 362 19.44 -7.27 -15.43
C VAL A 362 19.92 -7.67 -16.82
N ILE A 363 19.27 -8.63 -17.47
CA ILE A 363 19.59 -9.03 -18.85
C ILE A 363 19.42 -7.84 -19.82
N TYR A 364 18.31 -7.11 -19.70
CA TYR A 364 18.05 -5.92 -20.52
C TYR A 364 19.13 -4.85 -20.34
N GLN A 365 19.61 -4.62 -19.10
CA GLN A 365 20.63 -3.62 -18.80
C GLN A 365 21.97 -3.89 -19.49
N PHE A 366 22.33 -5.16 -19.71
CA PHE A 366 23.56 -5.54 -20.42
C PHE A 366 23.39 -5.62 -21.94
N ALA A 367 22.15 -5.83 -22.42
CA ALA A 367 21.89 -6.08 -23.83
C ALA A 367 21.42 -4.84 -24.61
N ALA A 368 21.04 -3.75 -23.93
CA ALA A 368 20.37 -2.60 -24.55
C ALA A 368 20.67 -1.27 -23.84
N SER A 369 20.49 -0.16 -24.57
CA SER A 369 20.47 1.18 -23.98
C SER A 369 19.05 1.51 -23.50
N GLN A 370 18.88 1.83 -22.22
CA GLN A 370 17.56 2.17 -21.67
C GLN A 370 17.03 3.53 -22.16
N ASP A 371 17.93 4.39 -22.64
CA ASP A 371 17.64 5.72 -23.14
C ASP A 371 17.32 5.73 -24.65
N ASP A 372 17.50 4.59 -25.33
CA ASP A 372 17.26 4.44 -26.76
C ASP A 372 15.86 3.84 -27.02
N LEU A 373 15.00 4.65 -27.65
CA LEU A 373 13.61 4.28 -27.94
C LEU A 373 13.53 3.02 -28.80
N LEU A 374 14.47 2.85 -29.74
CA LEU A 374 14.48 1.70 -30.64
C LEU A 374 14.76 0.39 -29.90
N ASP A 375 15.63 0.42 -28.89
CA ASP A 375 15.92 -0.76 -28.09
C ASP A 375 14.70 -1.17 -27.25
N LEU A 376 13.98 -0.22 -26.64
CA LEU A 376 12.72 -0.52 -25.95
C LEU A 376 11.71 -1.22 -26.88
N MET A 377 11.56 -0.73 -28.11
CA MET A 377 10.67 -1.36 -29.10
C MET A 377 11.13 -2.77 -29.47
N ARG A 378 12.44 -3.00 -29.61
CA ARG A 378 13.02 -4.31 -29.94
C ARG A 378 12.85 -5.34 -28.84
N PHE A 379 12.91 -4.92 -27.58
CA PHE A 379 12.75 -5.82 -26.45
C PHE A 379 11.28 -6.08 -26.09
N GLY A 380 10.34 -5.39 -26.74
CA GLY A 380 8.91 -5.71 -26.67
C GLY A 380 8.09 -4.73 -25.83
N ALA A 381 8.50 -3.47 -25.75
CA ALA A 381 7.66 -2.40 -25.19
C ALA A 381 6.32 -2.31 -25.93
N ASN A 382 5.26 -1.93 -25.22
CA ASN A 382 3.94 -1.79 -25.81
C ASN A 382 3.84 -0.49 -26.62
N SER A 383 3.10 -0.55 -27.73
CA SER A 383 2.83 0.58 -28.63
C SER A 383 1.49 0.36 -29.31
N GLY A 384 0.62 1.37 -29.24
CA GLY A 384 -0.67 1.31 -29.96
C GLY A 384 -0.52 1.15 -31.47
N PHE A 385 0.53 1.75 -32.06
CA PHE A 385 0.82 1.58 -33.48
C PHE A 385 1.21 0.14 -33.81
N LEU A 386 2.22 -0.42 -33.13
CA LEU A 386 2.72 -1.77 -33.46
C LEU A 386 1.71 -2.87 -33.14
N VAL A 387 0.91 -2.70 -32.09
CA VAL A 387 -0.19 -3.64 -31.78
C VAL A 387 -1.22 -3.68 -32.90
N ARG A 388 -1.57 -2.53 -33.50
CA ARG A 388 -2.49 -2.46 -34.66
C ARG A 388 -1.89 -3.09 -35.92
N GLU A 389 -0.56 -3.04 -36.04
CA GLU A 389 0.21 -3.68 -37.12
C GLU A 389 0.44 -5.19 -36.91
N GLY A 390 -0.23 -5.77 -35.90
CA GLY A 390 -0.28 -7.21 -35.64
C GLY A 390 0.67 -7.70 -34.56
N GLU A 391 1.45 -6.84 -33.90
CA GLU A 391 2.43 -7.23 -32.88
C GLU A 391 1.80 -7.40 -31.48
N TRP A 392 0.81 -8.29 -31.36
CA TRP A 392 0.02 -8.52 -30.16
C TRP A 392 0.81 -9.07 -28.96
N PHE A 393 1.97 -9.70 -29.18
CA PHE A 393 2.88 -10.14 -28.13
C PHE A 393 3.26 -9.00 -27.19
N ARG A 394 3.23 -7.76 -27.69
CA ARG A 394 3.53 -6.55 -26.93
C ARG A 394 2.57 -6.31 -25.77
N LEU A 395 1.35 -6.83 -25.81
CA LEU A 395 0.39 -6.80 -24.71
C LEU A 395 0.82 -7.71 -23.53
N VAL A 396 1.76 -8.62 -23.78
CA VAL A 396 2.32 -9.54 -22.78
C VAL A 396 3.74 -9.11 -22.38
N THR A 397 4.64 -8.90 -23.36
CA THR A 397 6.07 -8.69 -23.09
C THR A 397 6.36 -7.41 -22.32
N TYR A 398 5.57 -6.35 -22.54
CA TYR A 398 5.82 -5.05 -21.91
C TYR A 398 5.73 -5.10 -20.38
N GLN A 399 4.95 -6.04 -19.83
CA GLN A 399 4.74 -6.23 -18.39
C GLN A 399 6.05 -6.61 -17.67
N PHE A 400 7.02 -7.17 -18.40
CA PHE A 400 8.27 -7.67 -17.84
C PHE A 400 9.45 -6.69 -18.02
N LEU A 401 9.31 -5.69 -18.89
CA LEU A 401 10.34 -4.68 -19.14
C LEU A 401 10.22 -3.52 -18.16
N HIS A 402 11.34 -2.95 -17.71
CA HIS A 402 11.34 -1.82 -16.80
C HIS A 402 12.39 -0.78 -17.22
N LEU A 403 12.08 0.49 -17.02
CA LEU A 403 12.91 1.65 -17.33
C LEU A 403 13.55 2.21 -16.07
N GLY A 404 14.83 1.94 -15.86
CA GLY A 404 15.59 2.39 -14.70
C GLY A 404 15.31 1.61 -13.41
N TRP A 405 16.27 1.69 -12.48
CA TRP A 405 16.24 0.99 -11.20
C TRP A 405 15.05 1.37 -10.32
N LEU A 406 14.69 2.66 -10.28
CA LEU A 406 13.58 3.14 -9.45
C LEU A 406 12.24 2.55 -9.92
N HIS A 407 12.00 2.51 -11.23
CA HIS A 407 10.77 1.96 -11.76
C HIS A 407 10.64 0.47 -11.43
N LEU A 408 11.72 -0.31 -11.57
CA LEU A 408 11.74 -1.71 -11.14
C LEU A 408 11.47 -1.83 -9.63
N PHE A 409 12.22 -1.09 -8.81
CA PHE A 409 12.10 -1.14 -7.35
C PHE A 409 10.66 -0.89 -6.89
N MET A 410 10.01 0.15 -7.42
CA MET A 410 8.62 0.47 -7.08
C MET A 410 7.65 -0.64 -7.49
N ASN A 411 7.85 -1.27 -8.65
CA ASN A 411 7.02 -2.41 -9.08
C ASN A 411 7.25 -3.65 -8.22
N LEU A 412 8.49 -3.96 -7.85
CA LEU A 412 8.82 -5.08 -6.98
C LEU A 412 8.24 -4.86 -5.58
N LEU A 413 8.31 -3.63 -5.06
CA LEU A 413 7.72 -3.26 -3.78
C LEU A 413 6.19 -3.38 -3.83
N ALA A 414 5.55 -2.83 -4.86
CA ALA A 414 4.10 -2.93 -5.03
C ALA A 414 3.65 -4.39 -5.21
N LEU A 415 4.38 -5.20 -5.98
CA LEU A 415 4.11 -6.63 -6.13
C LEU A 415 4.28 -7.38 -4.80
N LYS A 416 5.27 -7.01 -3.98
CA LYS A 416 5.47 -7.57 -2.64
C LYS A 416 4.32 -7.26 -1.69
N TYR A 417 3.67 -6.11 -1.83
CA TYR A 417 2.52 -5.74 -0.99
C TYR A 417 1.19 -6.29 -1.52
N PHE A 418 0.97 -6.27 -2.83
CA PHE A 418 -0.33 -6.63 -3.43
C PHE A 418 -0.41 -8.08 -3.91
N GLY A 419 0.72 -8.71 -4.18
CA GLY A 419 0.77 -10.10 -4.61
C GLY A 419 0.34 -11.10 -3.55
N PRO A 420 0.92 -11.08 -2.33
CA PRO A 420 0.65 -12.08 -1.32
C PRO A 420 -0.82 -12.19 -0.87
N PRO A 421 -1.59 -11.09 -0.72
CA PRO A 421 -3.01 -11.19 -0.43
C PRO A 421 -3.77 -11.98 -1.49
N VAL A 422 -3.53 -11.69 -2.77
CA VAL A 422 -4.19 -12.38 -3.89
C VAL A 422 -3.73 -13.83 -3.99
N GLU A 423 -2.43 -14.10 -3.84
CA GLU A 423 -1.86 -15.46 -3.83
C GLU A 423 -2.45 -16.29 -2.69
N THR A 424 -2.69 -15.70 -1.52
CA THR A 424 -3.28 -16.37 -0.36
C THR A 424 -4.77 -16.66 -0.58
N MET A 425 -5.52 -15.70 -1.11
CA MET A 425 -6.97 -15.84 -1.33
C MET A 425 -7.29 -16.82 -2.46
N LEU A 426 -6.54 -16.74 -3.57
CA LEU A 426 -6.84 -17.46 -4.80
C LEU A 426 -5.97 -18.71 -5.02
N GLY A 427 -4.80 -18.77 -4.38
CA GLY A 427 -3.75 -19.72 -4.74
C GLY A 427 -2.95 -19.29 -5.97
N TRP A 428 -1.78 -19.90 -6.15
CA TRP A 428 -0.85 -19.53 -7.21
C TRP A 428 -1.37 -19.61 -8.65
N PRO A 429 -2.21 -20.58 -9.07
CA PRO A 429 -2.62 -20.68 -10.48
C PRO A 429 -3.46 -19.49 -10.91
N LEU A 430 -4.40 -19.08 -10.06
CA LEU A 430 -5.30 -17.96 -10.31
C LEU A 430 -4.59 -16.62 -10.13
N PHE A 431 -3.67 -16.52 -9.16
CA PHE A 431 -2.80 -15.36 -9.01
C PHE A 431 -2.05 -15.03 -10.32
N LEU A 432 -1.42 -16.02 -10.96
CA LEU A 432 -0.72 -15.82 -12.23
C LEU A 432 -1.66 -15.37 -13.35
N GLY A 433 -2.86 -15.96 -13.42
CA GLY A 433 -3.87 -15.59 -14.40
C GLY A 433 -4.35 -14.16 -14.22
N VAL A 434 -4.64 -13.75 -12.98
CA VAL A 434 -5.07 -12.38 -12.66
C VAL A 434 -3.96 -11.38 -12.97
N TYR A 435 -2.70 -11.67 -12.61
CA TYR A 435 -1.56 -10.82 -12.95
C TYR A 435 -1.47 -10.59 -14.46
N LEU A 436 -1.42 -11.68 -15.24
CA LEU A 436 -1.22 -11.60 -16.68
C LEU A 436 -2.42 -10.98 -17.40
N PHE A 437 -3.64 -11.37 -17.02
CA PHE A 437 -4.88 -10.83 -17.58
C PHE A 437 -4.99 -9.32 -17.35
N SER A 438 -4.74 -8.87 -16.12
CA SER A 438 -4.78 -7.45 -15.79
C SER A 438 -3.76 -6.64 -16.59
N GLY A 439 -2.53 -7.15 -16.72
CA GLY A 439 -1.53 -6.51 -17.57
C GLY A 439 -1.97 -6.48 -19.04
N ILE A 440 -2.59 -7.53 -19.58
CA ILE A 440 -3.11 -7.49 -20.96
C ILE A 440 -4.21 -6.42 -21.10
N CYS A 441 -5.14 -6.32 -20.15
CA CYS A 441 -6.15 -5.26 -20.14
C CYS A 441 -5.53 -3.86 -20.10
N GLY A 442 -4.48 -3.65 -19.30
CA GLY A 442 -3.72 -2.41 -19.29
C GLY A 442 -3.07 -2.12 -20.64
N GLY A 443 -2.40 -3.11 -21.23
CA GLY A 443 -1.75 -2.96 -22.54
C GLY A 443 -2.74 -2.61 -23.66
N ILE A 444 -3.94 -3.19 -23.62
CA ILE A 444 -5.03 -2.87 -24.55
C ILE A 444 -5.49 -1.42 -24.36
N ALA A 445 -5.67 -0.97 -23.11
CA ALA A 445 -6.07 0.40 -22.81
C ALA A 445 -5.05 1.43 -23.32
N THR A 446 -3.75 1.18 -23.12
CA THR A 446 -2.67 1.98 -23.71
C THR A 446 -2.73 2.01 -25.23
N ALA A 447 -2.87 0.83 -25.86
CA ALA A 447 -2.88 0.71 -27.31
C ALA A 447 -4.08 1.41 -27.96
N TRP A 448 -5.21 1.47 -27.25
CA TRP A 448 -6.39 2.18 -27.69
C TRP A 448 -6.23 3.71 -27.57
N ASN A 449 -5.77 4.19 -26.41
CA ASN A 449 -5.64 5.62 -26.14
C ASN A 449 -4.54 6.31 -26.99
N GLY A 450 -3.62 5.54 -27.56
CA GLY A 450 -2.52 6.10 -28.36
C GLY A 450 -1.47 6.80 -27.50
N ALA A 451 -1.39 6.44 -26.22
CA ALA A 451 -0.25 6.78 -25.38
C ALA A 451 1.03 6.20 -26.02
N GLY A 452 2.17 6.85 -25.76
CA GLY A 452 3.48 6.48 -26.31
C GLY A 452 3.93 5.06 -25.91
N LEU A 453 5.25 4.82 -25.92
CA LEU A 453 5.75 3.52 -25.48
C LEU A 453 5.44 3.27 -23.99
N SER A 454 5.03 2.05 -23.69
CA SER A 454 4.70 1.62 -22.33
C SER A 454 5.46 0.36 -21.95
N VAL A 455 5.99 0.33 -20.73
CA VAL A 455 6.69 -0.80 -20.12
C VAL A 455 6.36 -0.85 -18.63
N GLY A 456 6.50 -2.02 -18.01
CA GLY A 456 6.45 -2.19 -16.57
C GLY A 456 5.31 -3.10 -16.13
N ALA A 457 5.52 -3.74 -14.98
CA ALA A 457 4.55 -4.61 -14.32
C ALA A 457 3.36 -3.85 -13.70
N SER A 458 3.38 -2.51 -13.71
CA SER A 458 2.52 -1.66 -12.89
C SER A 458 1.03 -1.87 -13.17
N ALA A 459 0.63 -2.08 -14.42
CA ALA A 459 -0.75 -2.43 -14.77
C ALA A 459 -1.20 -3.77 -14.16
N ALA A 460 -0.35 -4.80 -14.25
CA ALA A 460 -0.63 -6.11 -13.67
C ALA A 460 -0.72 -6.04 -12.13
N VAL A 461 0.18 -5.27 -11.50
CA VAL A 461 0.24 -5.08 -10.05
C VAL A 461 -0.96 -4.29 -9.53
N LEU A 462 -1.39 -3.22 -10.23
CA LEU A 462 -2.64 -2.52 -9.91
C LEU A 462 -3.88 -3.38 -10.16
N GLY A 463 -3.82 -4.30 -11.13
CA GLY A 463 -4.84 -5.32 -11.31
C GLY A 463 -4.94 -6.28 -10.13
N LEU A 464 -3.82 -6.74 -9.58
CA LEU A 464 -3.83 -7.53 -8.34
C LEU A 464 -4.50 -6.78 -7.19
N LEU A 465 -4.25 -5.46 -7.08
CA LEU A 465 -4.92 -4.61 -6.10
C LEU A 465 -6.44 -4.51 -6.36
N GLY A 466 -6.86 -4.31 -7.61
CA GLY A 466 -8.28 -4.34 -7.99
C GLY A 466 -8.97 -5.68 -7.69
N ALA A 467 -8.26 -6.78 -7.93
CA ALA A 467 -8.73 -8.13 -7.63
C ALA A 467 -8.86 -8.34 -6.12
N ALA A 468 -7.85 -7.96 -5.32
CA ALA A 468 -7.88 -8.06 -3.87
C ALA A 468 -9.05 -7.28 -3.27
N ILE A 469 -9.28 -6.04 -3.73
CA ILE A 469 -10.42 -5.23 -3.28
C ILE A 469 -11.74 -5.90 -3.64
N SER A 470 -11.87 -6.42 -4.85
CA SER A 470 -13.10 -7.08 -5.29
C SER A 470 -13.38 -8.38 -4.55
N LEU A 471 -12.35 -9.17 -4.24
CA LEU A 471 -12.46 -10.40 -3.46
C LEU A 471 -12.91 -10.11 -2.01
N GLU A 472 -12.41 -9.04 -1.41
CA GLU A 472 -12.82 -8.59 -0.08
C GLU A 472 -14.27 -8.09 -0.05
N LEU A 473 -14.69 -7.34 -1.07
CA LEU A 473 -16.04 -6.76 -1.14
C LEU A 473 -17.12 -7.78 -1.52
N PHE A 474 -16.82 -8.71 -2.43
CA PHE A 474 -17.84 -9.55 -3.08
C PHE A 474 -17.72 -11.06 -2.78
N GLY A 475 -16.63 -11.49 -2.14
CA GLY A 475 -16.38 -12.90 -1.81
C GLY A 475 -16.85 -13.32 -0.42
N GLY A 476 -16.69 -14.61 -0.12
CA GLY A 476 -17.12 -15.24 1.13
C GLY A 476 -16.04 -15.22 2.23
N PRO A 477 -16.20 -16.04 3.29
CA PRO A 477 -15.25 -16.07 4.41
C PRO A 477 -13.81 -16.38 4.00
N ARG A 478 -13.60 -17.08 2.87
CA ARG A 478 -12.27 -17.44 2.37
C ARG A 478 -11.51 -16.25 1.78
N SER A 479 -12.23 -15.24 1.28
CA SER A 479 -11.63 -14.08 0.60
C SER A 479 -11.44 -12.85 1.50
N LYS A 480 -11.90 -12.89 2.76
CA LYS A 480 -11.82 -11.77 3.73
C LYS A 480 -10.50 -11.71 4.52
N ALA A 481 -9.39 -12.12 3.93
CA ALA A 481 -8.10 -12.24 4.61
C ALA A 481 -7.48 -10.88 4.98
N LEU A 482 -7.65 -9.83 4.15
CA LEU A 482 -7.16 -8.48 4.38
C LEU A 482 -7.98 -7.73 5.43
N SER A 483 -9.30 -7.92 5.45
CA SER A 483 -10.16 -7.35 6.50
C SER A 483 -9.79 -7.92 7.87
N ARG A 484 -9.48 -9.22 7.95
CA ARG A 484 -9.02 -9.88 9.19
C ARG A 484 -7.67 -9.35 9.70
N GLN A 485 -6.80 -8.87 8.81
CA GLN A 485 -5.51 -8.28 9.19
C GLN A 485 -5.56 -6.76 9.39
N GLY A 486 -6.72 -6.12 9.24
CA GLY A 486 -6.84 -4.66 9.31
C GLY A 486 -6.13 -3.90 8.17
N GLN A 487 -5.75 -4.59 7.09
CA GLN A 487 -4.92 -4.02 6.01
C GLN A 487 -5.73 -3.46 4.83
N PHE A 488 -7.05 -3.72 4.79
CA PHE A 488 -7.91 -3.31 3.67
C PHE A 488 -7.91 -1.78 3.45
N SER A 489 -7.99 -0.98 4.52
CA SER A 489 -7.93 0.48 4.42
C SER A 489 -6.60 0.97 3.87
N THR A 490 -5.49 0.36 4.30
CA THR A 490 -4.14 0.68 3.82
C THR A 490 -4.00 0.41 2.32
N LEU A 491 -4.54 -0.70 1.81
CA LEU A 491 -4.47 -1.03 0.40
C LEU A 491 -5.31 -0.12 -0.49
N VAL A 492 -6.56 0.14 -0.12
CA VAL A 492 -7.43 1.10 -0.83
C VAL A 492 -6.79 2.48 -0.84
N PHE A 493 -6.13 2.83 0.23
CA PHE A 493 -5.46 4.09 0.31
C PHE A 493 -4.22 4.16 -0.63
N ILE A 494 -3.35 3.15 -0.62
CA ILE A 494 -2.18 3.13 -1.52
C ILE A 494 -2.64 3.18 -2.99
N LEU A 495 -3.78 2.56 -3.33
CA LEU A 495 -4.41 2.71 -4.65
C LEU A 495 -4.67 4.18 -4.99
N LEU A 496 -5.35 4.91 -4.10
CA LEU A 496 -5.75 6.30 -4.34
C LEU A 496 -4.53 7.20 -4.56
N VAL A 497 -3.45 7.00 -3.81
CA VAL A 497 -2.24 7.82 -4.01
C VAL A 497 -1.45 7.42 -5.24
N ASN A 498 -1.35 6.14 -5.58
CA ASN A 498 -0.75 5.76 -6.86
C ASN A 498 -1.49 6.37 -8.05
N LEU A 499 -2.83 6.40 -8.02
CA LEU A 499 -3.64 7.05 -9.06
C LEU A 499 -3.45 8.58 -9.06
N ALA A 500 -3.36 9.21 -7.89
CA ALA A 500 -3.12 10.65 -7.78
C ALA A 500 -1.73 11.06 -8.31
N ILE A 501 -0.69 10.27 -8.00
CA ILE A 501 0.66 10.50 -8.52
C ILE A 501 0.69 10.29 -10.04
N GLY A 502 0.06 9.22 -10.52
CA GLY A 502 -0.10 8.95 -11.95
C GLY A 502 -0.74 10.11 -12.70
N ALA A 503 -1.78 10.73 -12.12
CA ALA A 503 -2.48 11.86 -12.74
C ALA A 503 -1.60 13.12 -12.91
N VAL A 504 -0.53 13.27 -12.14
CA VAL A 504 0.33 14.48 -12.14
C VAL A 504 1.62 14.28 -12.92
N GLU A 505 2.17 13.07 -12.96
CA GLU A 505 3.48 12.79 -13.59
C GLU A 505 3.34 12.44 -15.08
N LYS A 506 3.97 13.23 -15.96
CA LYS A 506 3.87 13.10 -17.43
C LYS A 506 4.52 11.82 -18.01
N GLY A 507 5.33 11.12 -17.21
CA GLY A 507 5.98 9.86 -17.61
C GLY A 507 5.19 8.59 -17.25
N ILE A 508 4.01 8.71 -16.63
CA ILE A 508 3.21 7.57 -16.18
C ILE A 508 2.09 7.25 -17.18
N ASP A 509 1.99 5.98 -17.58
CA ASP A 509 0.92 5.49 -18.44
C ASP A 509 -0.35 5.21 -17.62
N ASN A 510 -1.14 6.25 -17.40
CA ASN A 510 -2.41 6.16 -16.68
C ASN A 510 -3.42 5.24 -17.37
N SER A 511 -3.34 5.11 -18.70
CA SER A 511 -4.25 4.23 -19.44
C SER A 511 -3.99 2.76 -19.10
N ALA A 512 -2.72 2.38 -19.04
CA ALA A 512 -2.32 1.04 -18.57
C ALA A 512 -2.79 0.78 -17.13
N HIS A 513 -2.63 1.76 -16.24
CA HIS A 513 -3.00 1.63 -14.82
C HIS A 513 -4.51 1.44 -14.62
N LEU A 514 -5.32 2.28 -15.26
CA LEU A 514 -6.78 2.18 -15.22
C LEU A 514 -7.28 0.89 -15.85
N GLY A 515 -6.73 0.50 -17.01
CA GLY A 515 -7.06 -0.74 -17.69
C GLY A 515 -6.72 -1.97 -16.86
N GLY A 516 -5.54 -1.97 -16.23
CA GLY A 516 -5.10 -3.06 -15.35
C GLY A 516 -5.94 -3.18 -14.08
N LEU A 517 -6.21 -2.06 -13.40
CA LEU A 517 -7.07 -2.02 -12.23
C LEU A 517 -8.48 -2.56 -12.53
N ALA A 518 -9.08 -2.11 -13.65
CA ALA A 518 -10.40 -2.56 -14.08
C ALA A 518 -10.42 -4.04 -14.44
N GLY A 519 -9.42 -4.52 -15.20
CA GLY A 519 -9.28 -5.94 -15.56
C GLY A 519 -9.16 -6.84 -14.33
N GLY A 520 -8.33 -6.44 -13.37
CA GLY A 520 -8.16 -7.16 -12.12
C GLY A 520 -9.42 -7.14 -11.24
N ALA A 521 -10.12 -6.01 -11.15
CA ALA A 521 -11.39 -5.93 -10.43
C ALA A 521 -12.46 -6.87 -11.02
N VAL A 522 -12.61 -6.87 -12.35
CA VAL A 522 -13.53 -7.79 -13.04
C VAL A 522 -13.15 -9.25 -12.76
N ALA A 523 -11.86 -9.60 -12.87
CA ALA A 523 -11.39 -10.94 -12.55
C ALA A 523 -11.68 -11.32 -11.09
N GLY A 524 -11.45 -10.41 -10.14
CA GLY A 524 -11.75 -10.60 -8.73
C GLY A 524 -13.23 -10.84 -8.46
N ILE A 525 -14.13 -10.05 -9.07
CA ILE A 525 -15.59 -10.22 -8.96
C ILE A 525 -16.01 -11.60 -9.46
N VAL A 526 -15.50 -12.03 -10.62
CA VAL A 526 -15.83 -13.34 -11.20
C VAL A 526 -15.32 -14.47 -10.32
N LEU A 527 -14.08 -14.38 -9.83
CA LEU A 527 -13.45 -15.41 -9.02
C LEU A 527 -14.03 -15.49 -7.60
N ALA A 528 -14.54 -14.39 -7.05
CA ALA A 528 -15.07 -14.31 -5.69
C ALA A 528 -16.10 -15.39 -5.34
N ARG A 529 -16.93 -15.81 -6.31
CA ARG A 529 -17.93 -16.87 -6.11
C ARG A 529 -17.42 -18.27 -6.50
N LEU A 530 -16.46 -18.34 -7.40
CA LEU A 530 -15.93 -19.61 -7.92
C LEU A 530 -15.00 -20.29 -6.90
N ILE A 531 -14.20 -19.52 -6.17
CA ILE A 531 -13.22 -20.06 -5.21
C ILE A 531 -13.84 -20.66 -3.95
N GLU A 532 -15.09 -20.29 -3.63
CA GLU A 532 -15.84 -20.84 -2.50
C GLU A 532 -16.28 -22.30 -2.76
N ARG A 533 -16.27 -22.75 -4.02
CA ARG A 533 -16.62 -24.13 -4.39
C ARG A 533 -15.38 -24.90 -4.86
N PRO A 534 -14.93 -25.95 -4.13
CA PRO A 534 -13.66 -26.63 -4.43
C PRO A 534 -13.53 -27.14 -5.88
N ALA A 535 -14.60 -27.68 -6.46
CA ALA A 535 -14.59 -28.17 -7.84
C ALA A 535 -14.40 -27.04 -8.87
N LEU A 536 -15.11 -25.92 -8.69
CA LEU A 536 -14.99 -24.75 -9.57
C LEU A 536 -13.63 -24.07 -9.41
N ALA A 537 -13.10 -24.01 -8.19
CA ALA A 537 -11.77 -23.48 -7.92
C ALA A 537 -10.67 -24.26 -8.67
N ARG A 538 -10.77 -25.61 -8.71
CA ARG A 538 -9.83 -26.46 -9.47
C ARG A 538 -9.95 -26.25 -10.97
N LEU A 539 -11.18 -26.17 -11.49
CA LEU A 539 -11.41 -25.91 -12.92
C LEU A 539 -10.89 -24.52 -13.32
N ALA A 540 -11.19 -23.48 -12.54
CA ALA A 540 -10.70 -22.14 -12.77
C ALA A 540 -9.17 -22.08 -12.71
N SER A 541 -8.54 -22.83 -11.79
CA SER A 541 -7.08 -22.94 -11.72
C SER A 541 -6.48 -23.58 -12.97
N ALA A 542 -7.09 -24.65 -13.50
CA ALA A 542 -6.65 -25.30 -14.73
C ALA A 542 -6.80 -24.37 -15.95
N ILE A 543 -7.93 -23.68 -16.06
CA ILE A 543 -8.18 -22.67 -17.12
C ILE A 543 -7.16 -21.55 -17.03
N SER A 544 -6.87 -21.07 -15.82
CA SER A 544 -5.88 -20.01 -15.59
C SER A 544 -4.47 -20.43 -16.03
N ILE A 545 -4.03 -21.65 -15.71
CA ILE A 545 -2.75 -22.17 -16.19
C ILE A 545 -2.74 -22.28 -17.71
N LEU A 546 -3.80 -22.82 -18.32
CA LEU A 546 -3.91 -22.90 -19.78
C LEU A 546 -3.82 -21.51 -20.41
N PHE A 547 -4.53 -20.53 -19.87
CA PHE A 547 -4.50 -19.13 -20.31
C PHE A 547 -3.08 -18.54 -20.22
N VAL A 548 -2.39 -18.73 -19.09
CA VAL A 548 -1.01 -18.22 -18.91
C VAL A 548 -0.05 -18.86 -19.90
N VAL A 549 -0.07 -20.18 -20.04
CA VAL A 549 0.80 -20.92 -20.95
C VAL A 549 0.54 -20.55 -22.41
N THR A 550 -0.72 -20.48 -22.82
CA THR A 550 -1.09 -20.12 -24.20
C THR A 550 -0.74 -18.67 -24.52
N SER A 551 -0.97 -17.74 -23.59
CA SER A 551 -0.63 -16.31 -23.77
C SER A 551 0.88 -16.10 -23.87
N LEU A 552 1.66 -16.72 -22.97
CA LEU A 552 3.12 -16.64 -23.03
C LEU A 552 3.69 -17.36 -24.27
N GLY A 553 3.15 -18.53 -24.61
CA GLY A 553 3.58 -19.30 -25.78
C GLY A 553 3.32 -18.57 -27.10
N THR A 554 2.11 -18.02 -27.28
CA THR A 554 1.76 -17.23 -28.47
C THR A 554 2.59 -15.94 -28.55
N ALA A 555 2.79 -15.24 -27.43
CA ALA A 555 3.67 -14.07 -27.38
C ALA A 555 5.11 -14.43 -27.76
N ALA A 556 5.65 -15.55 -27.25
CA ALA A 556 7.00 -16.01 -27.58
C ALA A 556 7.16 -16.39 -29.05
N VAL A 557 6.19 -17.12 -29.64
CA VAL A 557 6.20 -17.48 -31.06
C VAL A 557 6.16 -16.23 -31.94
N GLN A 558 5.27 -15.28 -31.63
CA GLN A 558 5.15 -14.06 -32.41
C GLN A 558 6.39 -13.17 -32.24
N PHE A 559 6.92 -13.03 -31.02
CA PHE A 559 8.17 -12.30 -30.77
C PHE A 559 9.36 -12.92 -31.54
N GLY A 560 9.44 -14.25 -31.58
CA GLY A 560 10.44 -15.00 -32.35
C GLY A 560 10.33 -14.73 -33.85
N GLY A 561 9.10 -14.69 -34.40
CA GLY A 561 8.85 -14.30 -35.80
C GLY A 561 9.16 -12.84 -36.12
N GLN A 562 9.37 -12.01 -35.11
CA GLN A 562 9.84 -10.63 -35.25
C GLN A 562 11.36 -10.50 -35.10
N LEU A 563 12.12 -11.57 -34.80
CA LEU A 563 13.58 -11.48 -34.76
C LEU A 563 14.15 -11.25 -36.19
N GLY A 564 15.23 -10.47 -36.31
CA GLY A 564 15.84 -10.13 -37.60
C GLY A 564 15.29 -8.85 -38.24
N THR A 565 15.02 -8.86 -39.55
CA THR A 565 14.67 -7.68 -40.36
C THR A 565 13.18 -7.31 -40.32
N ASN A 566 12.34 -8.12 -39.68
CA ASN A 566 10.89 -7.89 -39.62
C ASN A 566 10.47 -6.85 -38.55
N ARG A 567 11.40 -6.10 -37.97
CA ARG A 567 11.11 -5.09 -36.93
C ARG A 567 11.00 -3.69 -37.52
N TYR A 568 10.30 -2.81 -36.82
CA TYR A 568 10.42 -1.38 -37.04
C TYR A 568 11.89 -0.91 -36.85
N PRO A 569 12.42 -0.02 -37.70
CA PRO A 569 11.81 0.54 -38.92
C PRO A 569 11.98 -0.35 -40.17
N VAL A 570 12.88 -1.33 -40.13
CA VAL A 570 13.32 -2.15 -41.28
C VAL A 570 12.17 -2.85 -42.01
N ARG A 571 11.14 -3.34 -41.30
CA ARG A 571 9.93 -3.95 -41.88
C ARG A 571 9.23 -3.07 -42.91
N TYR A 572 9.30 -1.75 -42.74
CA TYR A 572 8.62 -0.79 -43.61
C TYR A 572 9.45 -0.45 -44.86
N THR A 573 10.69 -0.93 -44.97
CA THR A 573 11.55 -0.64 -46.12
C THR A 573 11.05 -1.26 -47.42
N THR A 574 10.34 -2.39 -47.35
CA THR A 574 9.81 -3.15 -48.51
C THR A 574 8.28 -3.17 -48.58
N GLY A 575 7.59 -2.59 -47.58
CA GLY A 575 6.12 -2.54 -47.52
C GLY A 575 5.47 -1.55 -48.48
N PRO A 576 4.13 -1.53 -48.60
CA PRO A 576 3.42 -0.58 -49.44
C PRO A 576 3.58 0.85 -48.93
N PHE A 577 3.84 1.80 -49.82
CA PHE A 577 3.81 3.23 -49.49
C PHE A 577 2.52 3.85 -50.05
N VAL A 578 1.98 4.83 -49.32
CA VAL A 578 0.84 5.61 -49.75
C VAL A 578 1.36 6.95 -50.28
N GLN A 579 0.97 7.28 -51.51
CA GLN A 579 1.28 8.58 -52.10
C GLN A 579 0.46 9.67 -51.39
N LYS A 580 1.13 10.70 -50.88
CA LYS A 580 0.51 11.89 -50.31
C LYS A 580 0.93 13.11 -51.13
N GLY A 581 -0.06 13.82 -51.68
CA GLY A 581 0.18 14.99 -52.51
C GLY A 581 0.30 16.26 -51.69
N ILE A 582 1.46 16.92 -51.78
CA ILE A 582 1.59 18.35 -51.47
C ILE A 582 1.63 19.10 -52.81
N PRO A 583 1.01 20.29 -52.94
CA PRO A 583 1.25 21.17 -54.07
C PRO A 583 2.76 21.39 -54.29
N GLY A 584 3.29 20.93 -55.43
CA GLY A 584 4.72 21.05 -55.77
C GLY A 584 5.61 19.90 -55.30
N LEU A 585 5.13 18.92 -54.50
CA LEU A 585 5.96 17.82 -54.00
C LEU A 585 5.17 16.50 -53.90
N GLY A 586 5.61 15.46 -54.61
CA GLY A 586 5.06 14.11 -54.47
C GLY A 586 5.87 13.32 -53.44
N ILE A 587 5.24 12.86 -52.36
CA ILE A 587 5.92 12.06 -51.33
C ILE A 587 5.16 10.75 -51.14
N GLU A 588 5.89 9.64 -51.15
CA GLU A 588 5.39 8.33 -50.77
C GLU A 588 5.81 8.01 -49.33
N LEU A 589 4.86 7.65 -48.47
CA LEU A 589 5.12 7.37 -47.04
C LEU A 589 4.62 5.98 -46.63
N PRO A 590 5.30 5.29 -45.71
CA PRO A 590 4.79 4.06 -45.11
C PRO A 590 3.56 4.33 -44.21
N PRO A 591 2.79 3.28 -43.85
CA PRO A 591 1.71 3.39 -42.88
C PRO A 591 2.14 4.05 -41.57
N GLY A 592 1.25 4.85 -40.98
CA GLY A 592 1.50 5.55 -39.72
C GLY A 592 2.26 6.88 -39.86
N TRP A 593 2.99 7.11 -40.95
CA TRP A 593 3.71 8.36 -41.18
C TRP A 593 2.76 9.46 -41.71
N LYS A 594 2.87 10.64 -41.12
CA LYS A 594 2.03 11.81 -41.41
C LYS A 594 2.84 12.90 -42.09
N ILE A 595 2.13 13.79 -42.77
CA ILE A 595 2.73 14.93 -43.43
C ILE A 595 1.95 16.18 -43.09
N GLU A 596 2.67 17.21 -42.70
CA GLU A 596 2.17 18.53 -42.36
C GLU A 596 2.83 19.52 -43.34
N PRO A 597 2.05 20.15 -44.25
CA PRO A 597 2.61 21.15 -45.14
C PRO A 597 3.11 22.34 -44.31
N SER A 598 4.29 22.83 -44.64
CA SER A 598 4.90 23.99 -43.98
C SER A 598 4.94 25.18 -44.94
N ALA A 599 4.94 26.40 -44.40
CA ALA A 599 5.07 27.61 -45.21
C ALA A 599 6.43 27.60 -45.92
N ALA A 600 6.41 27.88 -47.23
CA ALA A 600 7.65 28.06 -47.98
C ALA A 600 8.43 29.24 -47.39
N PRO A 601 9.73 29.07 -47.07
CA PRO A 601 10.51 30.16 -46.47
C PRO A 601 10.74 31.32 -47.44
N GLN A 602 10.66 31.07 -48.75
CA GLN A 602 10.80 32.07 -49.81
C GLN A 602 10.10 31.61 -51.10
N PRO A 603 9.78 32.54 -52.04
CA PRO A 603 9.17 32.19 -53.32
C PRO A 603 10.00 31.18 -54.12
N GLY A 604 9.33 30.19 -54.73
CA GLY A 604 9.99 29.12 -55.50
C GLY A 604 10.51 27.94 -54.67
N TRP A 605 10.33 27.97 -53.35
CA TRP A 605 10.67 26.87 -52.45
C TRP A 605 9.41 26.16 -51.95
N VAL A 606 9.57 24.88 -51.58
CA VAL A 606 8.55 24.04 -50.97
C VAL A 606 9.10 23.48 -49.68
N SER A 607 8.32 23.52 -48.60
CA SER A 607 8.67 22.91 -47.32
C SER A 607 7.57 21.96 -46.83
N ALA A 608 7.99 20.84 -46.26
CA ALA A 608 7.10 19.84 -45.68
C ALA A 608 7.71 19.25 -44.43
N VAL A 609 6.90 19.00 -43.42
CA VAL A 609 7.30 18.25 -42.22
C VAL A 609 6.64 16.89 -42.27
N VAL A 610 7.45 15.84 -42.24
CA VAL A 610 7.00 14.45 -42.18
C VAL A 610 7.28 13.93 -40.77
N THR A 611 6.27 13.32 -40.14
CA THR A 611 6.39 12.78 -38.78
C THR A 611 6.08 11.29 -38.75
N GLY A 612 6.95 10.53 -38.09
CA GLY A 612 6.79 9.10 -37.84
C GLY A 612 6.01 8.81 -36.56
N PRO A 613 5.59 7.55 -36.35
CA PRO A 613 4.79 7.13 -35.21
C PRO A 613 5.54 7.18 -33.86
N PHE A 614 6.87 7.31 -33.85
CA PHE A 614 7.70 7.29 -32.65
C PHE A 614 8.52 8.57 -32.47
N HIS A 615 8.00 9.71 -32.91
CA HIS A 615 8.68 11.02 -32.86
C HIS A 615 9.85 11.17 -33.82
N GLU A 616 9.95 10.33 -34.85
CA GLU A 616 10.78 10.66 -36.00
C GLU A 616 10.24 11.91 -36.67
N ARG A 617 11.13 12.82 -37.03
CA ARG A 617 10.78 14.04 -37.73
C ARG A 617 11.70 14.22 -38.92
N LEU A 618 11.12 14.49 -40.08
CA LEU A 618 11.81 14.72 -41.33
C LEU A 618 11.33 16.06 -41.90
N ASP A 619 12.15 17.09 -41.72
CA ASP A 619 11.91 18.41 -42.30
C ASP A 619 12.53 18.45 -43.71
N ILE A 620 11.69 18.66 -44.72
CA ILE A 620 12.07 18.68 -46.13
C ILE A 620 11.96 20.11 -46.64
N LEU A 621 13.01 20.53 -47.34
CA LEU A 621 13.07 21.81 -48.03
C LEU A 621 13.57 21.55 -49.46
N SER A 622 12.79 21.98 -50.46
CA SER A 622 13.13 21.82 -51.87
C SER A 622 13.00 23.15 -52.60
N GLY A 623 13.92 23.44 -53.52
CA GLY A 623 13.94 24.68 -54.28
C GLY A 623 14.82 24.59 -55.53
N PRO A 624 14.97 25.69 -56.28
CA PRO A 624 15.81 25.74 -57.46
C PRO A 624 17.29 25.53 -57.09
N LYS A 625 18.03 24.87 -58.00
CA LYS A 625 19.46 24.63 -57.84
C LYS A 625 20.26 25.91 -58.05
N SER A 626 21.17 26.24 -57.13
CA SER A 626 22.17 27.31 -57.33
C SER A 626 23.32 26.82 -58.21
N GLY A 627 24.06 27.73 -58.84
CA GLY A 627 25.25 27.39 -59.64
C GLY A 627 26.49 27.02 -58.81
N GLU A 628 26.36 26.99 -57.48
CA GLU A 628 27.43 26.68 -56.54
C GLU A 628 27.71 25.17 -56.51
N SER A 629 28.95 24.78 -56.21
CA SER A 629 29.28 23.36 -56.15
C SER A 629 28.63 22.70 -54.91
N PRO A 630 28.20 21.42 -55.00
CA PRO A 630 27.64 20.68 -53.87
C PRO A 630 28.50 20.69 -52.60
N ASP A 631 29.83 20.72 -52.77
CA ASP A 631 30.77 20.63 -51.66
C ASP A 631 30.94 22.00 -50.96
N GLU A 632 30.87 23.13 -51.69
CA GLU A 632 30.87 24.49 -51.11
C GLU A 632 29.61 24.77 -50.28
N VAL A 633 28.43 24.41 -50.81
CA VAL A 633 27.14 24.54 -50.09
C VAL A 633 27.17 23.73 -48.79
N LEU A 634 27.77 22.55 -48.83
CA LEU A 634 27.87 21.65 -47.69
C LEU A 634 28.80 22.19 -46.60
N GLU A 635 29.97 22.71 -46.98
CA GLU A 635 30.94 23.27 -46.04
C GLU A 635 30.35 24.46 -45.28
N ALA A 636 29.74 25.41 -46.00
CA ALA A 636 29.06 26.56 -45.42
C ALA A 636 27.91 26.15 -44.49
N TYR A 637 27.11 25.16 -44.89
CA TYR A 637 26.02 24.64 -44.05
C TYR A 637 26.54 24.02 -42.76
N ILE A 638 27.56 23.17 -42.85
CA ILE A 638 28.11 22.46 -41.70
C ILE A 638 28.62 23.45 -40.65
N GLU A 639 29.33 24.49 -41.09
CA GLU A 639 29.84 25.52 -40.20
C GLU A 639 28.69 26.23 -39.47
N HIS A 640 27.67 26.68 -40.21
CA HIS A 640 26.52 27.36 -39.64
C HIS A 640 25.71 26.45 -38.70
N ARG A 641 25.43 25.21 -39.12
CA ARG A 641 24.62 24.25 -38.35
C ARG A 641 25.31 23.80 -37.08
N THR A 642 26.63 23.62 -37.10
CA THR A 642 27.39 23.24 -35.90
C THR A 642 27.28 24.32 -34.84
N ARG A 643 27.41 25.61 -35.20
CA ARG A 643 27.21 26.72 -34.25
C ARG A 643 25.78 26.74 -33.70
N ALA A 644 24.78 26.63 -34.57
CA ALA A 644 23.38 26.62 -34.16
C ALA A 644 23.02 25.48 -33.19
N LEU A 645 23.61 24.29 -33.35
CA LEU A 645 23.41 23.16 -32.44
C LEU A 645 24.12 23.32 -31.10
N ILE A 646 25.29 23.99 -31.08
CA ILE A 646 26.01 24.30 -29.84
C ILE A 646 25.24 25.33 -29.02
N ASP A 647 24.65 26.32 -29.69
CA ASP A 647 23.93 27.43 -29.04
C ASP A 647 22.47 27.08 -28.68
N SER A 648 22.00 25.87 -29.01
CA SER A 648 20.61 25.47 -28.76
C SER A 648 20.34 25.15 -27.29
N GLU A 649 19.33 25.80 -26.69
CA GLU A 649 18.88 25.48 -25.34
C GLU A 649 18.17 24.12 -25.30
N GLY A 650 18.52 23.28 -24.32
CA GLY A 650 17.88 21.99 -24.08
C GLY A 650 18.40 20.80 -24.91
N VAL A 651 19.29 21.04 -25.87
CA VAL A 651 19.94 19.99 -26.67
C VAL A 651 21.46 20.15 -26.60
N ARG A 652 22.14 19.09 -26.17
CA ARG A 652 23.61 19.04 -26.11
C ARG A 652 24.16 18.35 -27.35
N PHE A 653 24.98 19.06 -28.11
CA PHE A 653 25.78 18.46 -29.17
C PHE A 653 26.86 17.53 -28.59
N GLU A 654 26.90 16.26 -29.04
CA GLU A 654 27.90 15.29 -28.60
C GLU A 654 29.02 15.11 -29.63
N SER A 655 28.65 14.80 -30.88
CA SER A 655 29.62 14.55 -31.95
C SER A 655 28.98 14.67 -33.34
N ARG A 656 29.83 14.78 -34.37
CA ARG A 656 29.43 14.80 -35.79
C ARG A 656 30.23 13.76 -36.55
N ARG A 657 29.60 13.03 -37.47
CA ARG A 657 30.28 12.18 -38.46
C ARG A 657 30.66 13.01 -39.69
N ASP A 658 31.80 12.70 -40.30
CA ASP A 658 32.24 13.38 -41.52
C ASP A 658 31.25 13.19 -42.68
N PRO A 659 31.15 14.15 -43.60
CA PRO A 659 30.21 14.07 -44.70
C PRO A 659 30.48 12.86 -45.60
N VAL A 660 29.45 12.07 -45.86
CA VAL A 660 29.55 10.86 -46.68
C VAL A 660 28.86 11.09 -48.02
N LYS A 661 29.54 10.74 -49.12
CA LYS A 661 28.92 10.67 -50.45
C LYS A 661 27.94 9.51 -50.50
N THR A 662 26.71 9.78 -50.94
CA THR A 662 25.63 8.80 -50.98
C THR A 662 24.81 8.96 -52.26
N ARG A 663 23.97 7.97 -52.57
CA ARG A 663 22.97 8.07 -53.65
C ARG A 663 21.56 7.92 -53.09
N VAL A 664 20.65 8.72 -53.62
CA VAL A 664 19.21 8.68 -53.30
C VAL A 664 18.44 8.54 -54.61
N GLY A 665 17.98 7.33 -54.90
CA GLY A 665 17.49 6.99 -56.24
C GLY A 665 18.63 7.09 -57.26
N GLU A 666 18.42 7.87 -58.32
CA GLU A 666 19.41 8.14 -59.37
C GLU A 666 20.25 9.39 -59.09
N ASN A 667 19.91 10.16 -58.06
CA ASN A 667 20.54 11.44 -57.77
C ASN A 667 21.74 11.31 -56.83
N ASP A 668 22.74 12.14 -57.07
CA ASP A 668 23.87 12.31 -56.17
C ASP A 668 23.45 13.02 -54.89
N GLY A 669 24.04 12.61 -53.77
CA GLY A 669 23.80 13.23 -52.48
C GLY A 669 24.98 13.26 -51.54
N ARG A 670 24.80 14.02 -50.46
CA ARG A 670 25.71 14.11 -49.31
C ARG A 670 24.90 13.89 -48.04
N LEU A 671 25.46 13.15 -47.09
CA LEU A 671 24.88 12.92 -45.78
C LEU A 671 25.82 13.43 -44.71
N VAL A 672 25.29 14.17 -43.75
CA VAL A 672 25.99 14.52 -42.51
C VAL A 672 25.13 14.07 -41.34
N SER A 673 25.76 13.53 -40.31
CA SER A 673 25.08 13.03 -39.11
C SER A 673 25.62 13.69 -37.86
N TRP A 674 24.73 14.12 -36.98
CA TRP A 674 25.05 14.70 -35.67
C TRP A 674 24.42 13.85 -34.58
N ARG A 675 25.21 13.50 -33.57
CA ARG A 675 24.72 12.89 -32.33
C ARG A 675 24.42 14.00 -31.33
N LEU A 676 23.22 13.96 -30.80
CA LEU A 676 22.66 14.96 -29.90
C LEU A 676 22.13 14.26 -28.64
N ARG A 677 22.07 14.99 -27.52
CA ARG A 677 21.42 14.54 -26.29
C ARG A 677 20.42 15.58 -25.83
N ALA A 678 19.18 15.17 -25.61
CA ALA A 678 18.13 16.02 -25.05
C ALA A 678 17.67 15.39 -23.73
N GLU A 679 17.85 16.09 -22.61
CA GLU A 679 17.67 15.53 -21.26
C GLU A 679 18.50 14.22 -21.11
N ASP A 680 17.81 13.10 -20.86
CA ASP A 680 18.40 11.76 -20.75
C ASP A 680 18.25 10.92 -22.04
N ARG A 681 17.77 11.48 -23.15
CA ARG A 681 17.53 10.74 -24.41
C ARG A 681 18.63 10.98 -25.43
N VAL A 682 19.00 9.91 -26.14
CA VAL A 682 19.91 9.99 -27.28
C VAL A 682 19.13 10.27 -28.56
N LEU A 683 19.56 11.29 -29.30
CA LEU A 683 18.99 11.68 -30.57
C LEU A 683 20.07 11.67 -31.65
N THR A 684 19.68 11.39 -32.88
CA THR A 684 20.55 11.55 -34.05
C THR A 684 19.85 12.44 -35.07
N GLN A 685 20.53 13.49 -35.52
CA GLN A 685 20.09 14.29 -36.65
C GLN A 685 20.88 13.87 -37.90
N ASN A 686 20.19 13.60 -39.01
CA ASN A 686 20.76 13.25 -40.30
C ASN A 686 20.28 14.20 -41.37
N ASP A 687 21.20 15.00 -41.91
CA ASP A 687 20.87 15.97 -42.95
C ASP A 687 21.34 15.45 -44.31
N TRP A 688 20.38 15.24 -45.20
CA TRP A 688 20.57 14.74 -46.54
C TRP A 688 20.49 15.90 -47.53
N PHE A 689 21.53 16.05 -48.33
CA PHE A 689 21.61 16.98 -49.47
C PHE A 689 21.47 16.15 -50.73
N ILE A 690 20.46 16.43 -51.55
CA ILE A 690 20.20 15.70 -52.79
C ILE A 690 20.17 16.70 -53.94
N PHE A 691 20.85 16.35 -55.03
CA PHE A 691 21.05 17.25 -56.18
C PHE A 691 20.43 16.67 -57.46
N PRO A 692 19.10 16.74 -57.62
CA PRO A 692 18.47 16.52 -58.92
C PRO A 692 18.99 17.47 -60.02
N PRO A 693 18.65 17.21 -61.30
CA PRO A 693 19.10 18.04 -62.43
C PRO A 693 18.76 19.54 -62.25
N ASP A 694 17.51 19.85 -61.92
CA ASP A 694 16.96 21.22 -61.89
C ASP A 694 16.58 21.73 -60.48
N ALA A 695 16.86 20.94 -59.44
CA ALA A 695 16.44 21.25 -58.07
C ALA A 695 17.52 20.94 -57.03
N PHE A 696 17.32 21.47 -55.84
CA PHE A 696 18.06 21.14 -54.63
C PHE A 696 17.08 20.68 -53.55
N ILE A 697 17.43 19.64 -52.81
CA ILE A 697 16.64 19.13 -51.68
C ILE A 697 17.54 19.00 -50.45
N LEU A 698 17.13 19.66 -49.37
CA LEU A 698 17.65 19.46 -48.02
C LEU A 698 16.60 18.71 -47.19
N ALA A 699 16.98 17.56 -46.63
CA ALA A 699 16.12 16.76 -45.77
C ALA A 699 16.79 16.52 -44.42
N GLN A 700 16.29 17.18 -43.38
CA GLN A 700 16.79 17.08 -42.00
C GLN A 700 15.96 16.03 -41.25
N CYS A 701 16.58 14.91 -40.89
CA CYS A 701 15.92 13.79 -40.20
C CYS A 701 16.35 13.77 -38.74
N LEU A 702 15.48 14.15 -37.81
CA LEU A 702 15.66 13.94 -36.38
C LEU A 702 15.10 12.58 -35.97
N LEU A 703 15.95 11.73 -35.42
CA LEU A 703 15.64 10.36 -35.01
C LEU A 703 15.88 10.18 -33.51
N PRO A 704 14.95 9.52 -32.78
CA PRO A 704 15.03 9.30 -31.33
C PRO A 704 15.88 8.06 -30.97
N THR A 705 17.01 7.88 -31.66
CA THR A 705 17.87 6.71 -31.49
C THR A 705 19.32 7.04 -31.83
N SER A 706 20.24 6.27 -31.27
CA SER A 706 21.65 6.25 -31.65
C SER A 706 21.96 5.36 -32.85
N GLN A 707 21.00 4.52 -33.27
CA GLN A 707 21.14 3.51 -34.32
C GLN A 707 20.41 3.92 -35.60
N ASP A 708 20.75 5.11 -36.08
CA ASP A 708 20.14 5.71 -37.25
C ASP A 708 20.41 4.98 -38.56
N ASP A 709 21.51 4.23 -38.65
CA ASP A 709 21.86 3.42 -39.84
C ASP A 709 20.70 2.46 -40.25
N LEU A 710 19.89 2.02 -39.28
CA LEU A 710 18.73 1.15 -39.52
C LEU A 710 17.56 1.86 -40.21
N TYR A 711 17.48 3.18 -40.07
CA TYR A 711 16.49 4.01 -40.75
C TYR A 711 16.92 4.36 -42.17
N PHE A 712 18.21 4.28 -42.51
CA PHE A 712 18.71 4.70 -43.83
C PHE A 712 18.00 4.03 -45.01
N PRO A 713 17.71 2.71 -45.02
CA PRO A 713 16.99 2.11 -46.14
C PRO A 713 15.57 2.68 -46.29
N LEU A 714 14.89 2.94 -45.16
CA LEU A 714 13.55 3.52 -45.14
C LEU A 714 13.57 4.98 -45.61
N LEU A 715 14.46 5.79 -45.04
CA LEU A 715 14.64 7.19 -45.39
C LEU A 715 15.05 7.36 -46.85
N LYS A 716 16.01 6.56 -47.36
CA LYS A 716 16.40 6.60 -48.78
C LYS A 716 15.22 6.32 -49.70
N ARG A 717 14.34 5.38 -49.35
CA ARG A 717 13.14 5.10 -50.14
C ARG A 717 12.15 6.28 -50.13
N ILE A 718 11.91 6.87 -48.96
CA ILE A 718 11.08 8.07 -48.83
C ILE A 718 11.67 9.20 -49.67
N LEU A 719 12.95 9.54 -49.47
CA LEU A 719 13.64 10.63 -50.16
C LEU A 719 13.73 10.40 -51.68
N ALA A 720 13.91 9.16 -52.14
CA ALA A 720 13.89 8.83 -53.56
C ALA A 720 12.51 8.98 -54.22
N SER A 721 11.41 8.99 -53.45
CA SER A 721 10.09 9.34 -54.00
C SER A 721 9.97 10.82 -54.29
N ILE A 722 10.65 11.65 -53.49
CA ILE A 722 10.67 13.12 -53.60
C ILE A 722 11.50 13.55 -54.80
N ALA A 723 12.66 12.91 -54.99
CA ALA A 723 13.65 13.27 -55.99
C ALA A 723 13.38 12.69 -57.39
N ARG A 724 12.21 12.08 -57.63
CA ARG A 724 11.80 11.48 -58.91
C ARG A 724 11.09 12.47 -59.86
N ARG A 725 10.87 13.72 -59.43
CA ARG A 725 10.19 14.76 -60.21
C ARG A 725 11.17 15.77 -60.78
#